data_AF-B4WVB9-F1
#
_entry.id   AF-B4WVB9-F1
#
_cell.length_a   1.000
_cell.length_b   1.000
_cell.length_c   1.000
_cell.angle_alpha   90.00
_cell.angle_beta   90.00
_cell.angle_gamma   90.00
#
_symmetry.space_group_name_H-M   'P 1'
#
loop_
_entity.id
_entity.type
_entity.pdbx_description
1 polymer ?
#
loop_
_entity_poly.entity_id
_entity_poly.type
_entity_poly.pdbx_seq_one_letter_code
_entity_poly.pdbx_strand_id
1 'polypeptide(L)'
;MLLAGSPSPSISRPAPQQQVQIQAQASVQTQTPIQSGVNAYNEGRYQEAITYWTEALDQYDPGPLSEQALSERALVNENIARAQQQIGETALSLNYWAAAATDYEASGNATQFGRMLSEQAQVYISRGQHQRAIALLCRNEPVVEPTVEPGEQSDVEKSGSVACDGGAYAIALTTQDITGQAAALGSLAETQRLRGRYLEAQQLLTIGIKLVKNNNLTQFETAMRNSLGSVHKQLSSIAARRAESAALFNLTQEQTDSQNEATEQNTLARQSFDKAATIASENNDNVSELRAQLNLLLLSQQNLTPQNSTPRSSIQVRRVRQRVAALIEQLPASRESAYAAVTLAKLYSVPQRDFSCKGYQDVAQQQIWLEKGQAIAATIQDARAESFALGELGNLAECRGQLDVATQLTQQAQLAAGDALESADSLYLWEWQMGRIHLAQGNLESAKAAYTQAITTLETIRSDILTADRDLQFDFRDTVEPVYRQYITLQLQEPSNQVAIKQTQRLPDRNVSEILKTVDVLRLAELQNFFGNDCVLVASQGARDRLLTNDPFTTVISSVVLSDSVVLLATFPDDTTEVVYIRDLDRIIETADQFRSGLKRYIVREYNSAPAQALYQQLIEPLESGLARTNTQTLVFVQDGFLRNIPMAALKNGDRYLIESYAIATTPSLNLTATSERNKATPRALAVGLSQQAVIENGRDFPALLAVPDELDSVYAQLPGSKVLLNEDFTTETLSDALEEESYSILHLATHGQFSTLPEETFIITGSGEDGVSGKLTFGELETIIQQASSNTASIDLITLTACETAKGDDRATLGLAGVAIRAGARSAIASLWKLDDNSSAELVNAFYRNLQDTELSKAQALQQAQISAIERDRNANPGTWAPLILVGNWQ
;
A
#
# COMPACT_ATOMS: atom_id res chain seq x y z
N MET A 1 -6.12 -4.07 -14.39
CA MET A 1 -7.31 -4.85 -13.97
C MET A 1 -7.03 -6.35 -13.97
N LEU A 2 -6.29 -6.87 -14.97
CA LEU A 2 -6.38 -8.28 -15.37
C LEU A 2 -5.78 -9.33 -14.42
N LEU A 3 -4.95 -8.97 -13.43
CA LEU A 3 -4.58 -9.89 -12.32
C LEU A 3 -4.33 -9.22 -10.95
N ALA A 4 -4.19 -7.89 -10.92
CA ALA A 4 -3.73 -7.15 -9.74
C ALA A 4 -4.83 -6.32 -9.05
N GLY A 5 -6.03 -6.17 -9.63
CA GLY A 5 -6.93 -5.06 -9.23
C GLY A 5 -8.40 -5.35 -9.09
N SER A 6 -8.82 -6.60 -9.18
CA SER A 6 -10.05 -6.97 -8.49
C SER A 6 -9.60 -7.43 -7.12
N PRO A 7 -10.27 -7.09 -6.01
CA PRO A 7 -10.24 -7.97 -4.86
C PRO A 7 -10.66 -9.33 -5.42
N SER A 8 -9.69 -10.18 -5.76
CA SER A 8 -9.97 -11.60 -5.87
C SER A 8 -10.42 -11.88 -4.46
N PRO A 9 -11.72 -12.11 -4.20
CA PRO A 9 -12.21 -12.28 -2.84
C PRO A 9 -11.29 -13.31 -2.25
N SER A 10 -10.62 -12.94 -1.15
CA SER A 10 -9.48 -13.66 -0.63
C SER A 10 -9.79 -15.15 -0.73
N ILE A 11 -9.14 -15.82 -1.68
CA ILE A 11 -9.40 -17.26 -1.91
C ILE A 11 -8.94 -18.02 -0.65
N SER A 12 -8.11 -17.37 0.17
CA SER A 12 -8.01 -17.57 1.61
C SER A 12 -9.28 -17.10 2.33
N ARG A 13 -10.25 -18.01 2.46
CA ARG A 13 -11.13 -17.97 3.64
C ARG A 13 -10.36 -18.53 4.84
N PRO A 14 -10.50 -17.92 6.03
CA PRO A 14 -9.98 -18.49 7.28
C PRO A 14 -10.44 -19.95 7.45
N ALA A 15 -9.70 -20.69 8.29
CA ALA A 15 -9.88 -22.12 8.41
C ALA A 15 -11.36 -22.45 8.72
N PRO A 16 -12.05 -23.20 7.83
CA PRO A 16 -13.46 -23.43 8.00
C PRO A 16 -13.63 -24.21 9.30
N GLN A 17 -14.47 -23.73 10.21
CA GLN A 17 -15.18 -24.70 11.03
C GLN A 17 -15.87 -25.65 10.07
N GLN A 18 -15.85 -26.95 10.40
CA GLN A 18 -16.48 -28.00 9.60
C GLN A 18 -17.63 -27.40 8.81
N GLN A 19 -17.76 -27.71 7.52
CA GLN A 19 -19.09 -27.75 6.92
C GLN A 19 -19.88 -28.74 7.79
N VAL A 20 -20.37 -28.25 8.93
CA VAL A 20 -21.27 -28.91 9.82
C VAL A 20 -22.46 -29.03 8.91
N GLN A 21 -22.64 -30.24 8.38
CA GLN A 21 -23.86 -30.64 7.71
C GLN A 21 -24.98 -29.94 8.46
N ILE A 22 -25.71 -29.07 7.77
CA ILE A 22 -26.79 -28.27 8.34
C ILE A 22 -27.60 -29.21 9.23
N GLN A 23 -27.51 -29.03 10.55
CA GLN A 23 -27.95 -30.07 11.48
C GLN A 23 -29.47 -30.06 11.52
N ALA A 24 -30.08 -31.22 11.27
CA ALA A 24 -31.54 -31.40 11.29
C ALA A 24 -32.10 -31.73 12.69
N GLN A 25 -31.28 -31.65 13.74
CA GLN A 25 -31.70 -32.04 15.09
C GLN A 25 -32.45 -30.89 15.76
N ALA A 26 -33.75 -30.83 15.46
CA ALA A 26 -34.73 -30.08 16.23
C ALA A 26 -35.92 -31.00 16.60
N SER A 27 -36.75 -30.57 17.55
CA SER A 27 -37.94 -31.30 17.99
C SER A 27 -38.91 -31.62 16.82
N VAL A 28 -39.79 -32.62 16.99
CA VAL A 28 -40.63 -33.20 15.90
C VAL A 28 -41.52 -32.18 15.16
N GLN A 29 -41.80 -31.01 15.74
CA GLN A 29 -42.63 -29.96 15.14
C GLN A 29 -41.84 -28.91 14.30
N THR A 30 -40.52 -28.76 14.51
CA THR A 30 -39.65 -27.81 13.80
C THR A 30 -38.82 -28.46 12.68
N GLN A 31 -38.87 -29.79 12.53
CA GLN A 31 -38.04 -30.52 11.56
C GLN A 31 -38.33 -30.18 10.09
N THR A 32 -39.60 -29.90 9.73
CA THR A 32 -39.97 -29.76 8.32
C THR A 32 -39.41 -28.49 7.67
N PRO A 33 -39.57 -27.27 8.25
CA PRO A 33 -38.99 -26.06 7.65
C PRO A 33 -37.46 -26.08 7.70
N ILE A 34 -36.86 -26.56 8.80
CA ILE A 34 -35.39 -26.64 8.92
C ILE A 34 -34.80 -27.56 7.86
N GLN A 35 -35.38 -28.75 7.65
CA GLN A 35 -34.92 -29.69 6.61
C GLN A 35 -35.18 -29.19 5.19
N SER A 36 -36.32 -28.52 4.95
CA SER A 36 -36.58 -27.85 3.67
C SER A 36 -35.53 -26.79 3.38
N GLY A 37 -35.14 -26.01 4.39
CA GLY A 37 -34.05 -25.04 4.27
C GLY A 37 -32.71 -25.68 3.99
N VAL A 38 -32.37 -26.81 4.65
CA VAL A 38 -31.15 -27.59 4.38
C VAL A 38 -31.09 -28.02 2.92
N ASN A 39 -32.19 -28.60 2.42
CA ASN A 39 -32.27 -29.10 1.04
C ASN A 39 -32.15 -27.94 0.04
N ALA A 40 -32.86 -26.84 0.26
CA ALA A 40 -32.77 -25.64 -0.56
C ALA A 40 -31.33 -25.08 -0.59
N TYR A 41 -30.66 -25.01 0.56
CA TYR A 41 -29.27 -24.54 0.65
C TYR A 41 -28.31 -25.43 -0.14
N ASN A 42 -28.41 -26.76 0.01
CA ASN A 42 -27.55 -27.71 -0.69
C ASN A 42 -27.76 -27.69 -2.21
N GLU A 43 -28.96 -27.28 -2.65
CA GLU A 43 -29.31 -27.11 -4.05
C GLU A 43 -28.99 -25.70 -4.59
N GLY A 44 -28.34 -24.85 -3.79
CA GLY A 44 -27.95 -23.48 -4.16
C GLY A 44 -29.09 -22.45 -4.14
N ARG A 45 -30.27 -22.82 -3.60
CA ARG A 45 -31.43 -21.92 -3.45
C ARG A 45 -31.41 -21.23 -2.09
N TYR A 46 -30.42 -20.36 -1.89
CA TYR A 46 -30.15 -19.72 -0.60
C TYR A 46 -31.30 -18.84 -0.09
N GLN A 47 -31.96 -18.07 -0.96
CA GLN A 47 -33.09 -17.24 -0.55
C GLN A 47 -34.29 -18.06 -0.07
N GLU A 48 -34.55 -19.20 -0.73
CA GLU A 48 -35.60 -20.13 -0.31
C GLU A 48 -35.23 -20.78 1.03
N ALA A 49 -33.96 -21.14 1.21
CA ALA A 49 -33.46 -21.65 2.49
C ALA A 49 -33.63 -20.65 3.64
N ILE A 50 -33.27 -19.38 3.41
CA ILE A 50 -33.48 -18.29 4.37
C ILE A 50 -34.96 -18.14 4.71
N THR A 51 -35.84 -18.24 3.72
CA THR A 51 -37.30 -18.16 3.93
C THR A 51 -37.78 -19.28 4.86
N TYR A 52 -37.42 -20.54 4.59
CA TYR A 52 -37.81 -21.67 5.44
C TYR A 52 -37.25 -21.58 6.86
N TRP A 53 -36.01 -21.09 7.03
CA TRP A 53 -35.43 -20.91 8.36
C TRP A 53 -35.99 -19.70 9.10
N THR A 54 -36.40 -18.65 8.41
CA THR A 54 -37.09 -17.51 9.03
C THR A 54 -38.46 -17.94 9.55
N GLU A 55 -39.20 -18.74 8.78
CA GLU A 55 -40.44 -19.39 9.25
C GLU A 55 -40.20 -20.30 10.47
N ALA A 56 -39.06 -20.98 10.52
CA ALA A 56 -38.67 -21.76 11.70
C ALA A 56 -38.38 -20.87 12.92
N LEU A 57 -37.80 -19.68 12.73
CA LEU A 57 -37.51 -18.74 13.82
C LEU A 57 -38.77 -18.21 14.50
N ASP A 58 -39.84 -17.96 13.75
CA ASP A 58 -41.13 -17.47 14.28
C ASP A 58 -41.72 -18.38 15.37
N GLN A 59 -41.33 -19.66 15.38
CA GLN A 59 -41.78 -20.65 16.36
C GLN A 59 -41.15 -20.45 17.75
N TYR A 60 -40.11 -19.62 17.85
CA TYR A 60 -39.41 -19.32 19.09
C TYR A 60 -39.75 -17.93 19.68
N ASP A 61 -40.81 -17.26 19.19
CA ASP A 61 -41.00 -15.81 19.40
C ASP A 61 -41.88 -15.36 20.59
N PRO A 62 -42.79 -16.15 21.23
CA PRO A 62 -43.40 -15.68 22.48
C PRO A 62 -43.05 -16.52 23.71
N GLY A 63 -42.08 -16.04 24.50
CA GLY A 63 -41.86 -16.44 25.91
C GLY A 63 -40.39 -16.69 26.29
N PRO A 64 -40.08 -16.84 27.60
CA PRO A 64 -38.76 -17.29 28.04
C PRO A 64 -38.48 -18.70 27.50
N LEU A 65 -37.40 -18.84 26.74
CA LEU A 65 -37.02 -20.10 26.12
C LEU A 65 -36.26 -21.00 27.11
N SER A 66 -36.43 -22.31 26.96
CA SER A 66 -35.58 -23.30 27.64
C SER A 66 -34.17 -23.31 27.04
N GLU A 67 -33.17 -23.83 27.76
CA GLU A 67 -31.79 -24.00 27.23
C GLU A 67 -31.75 -24.79 25.91
N GLN A 68 -32.62 -25.80 25.76
CA GLN A 68 -32.75 -26.56 24.52
C GLN A 68 -33.32 -25.70 23.40
N ALA A 69 -34.40 -24.95 23.67
CA ALA A 69 -35.02 -24.08 22.67
C ALA A 69 -34.08 -22.93 22.25
N LEU A 70 -33.25 -22.42 23.17
CA LEU A 70 -32.18 -21.47 22.84
C LEU A 70 -31.15 -22.10 21.89
N SER A 71 -30.70 -23.32 22.16
CA SER A 71 -29.75 -24.02 21.28
C SER A 71 -30.34 -24.33 19.89
N GLU A 72 -31.62 -24.71 19.82
CA GLU A 72 -32.31 -24.93 18.55
C GLU A 72 -32.48 -23.62 17.76
N ARG A 73 -32.84 -22.51 18.43
CA ARG A 73 -32.90 -21.18 17.82
C ARG A 73 -31.54 -20.71 17.33
N ALA A 74 -30.48 -20.93 18.11
CA ALA A 74 -29.11 -20.62 17.74
C ALA A 74 -28.74 -21.31 16.42
N LEU A 75 -29.00 -22.62 16.30
CA LEU A 75 -28.73 -23.39 15.08
C LEU A 75 -29.47 -22.84 13.85
N VAL A 76 -30.72 -22.41 13.99
CA VAL A 76 -31.46 -21.77 12.89
C VAL A 76 -30.82 -20.43 12.49
N ASN A 77 -30.42 -19.62 13.48
CA ASN A 77 -29.67 -18.39 13.25
C ASN A 77 -28.34 -18.65 12.53
N GLU A 78 -27.58 -19.70 12.89
CA GLU A 78 -26.35 -20.09 12.19
C GLU A 78 -26.60 -20.37 10.71
N ASN A 79 -27.65 -21.14 10.42
CA ASN A 79 -27.98 -21.54 9.05
C ASN A 79 -28.34 -20.32 8.20
N ILE A 80 -29.17 -19.42 8.73
CA ILE A 80 -29.49 -18.15 8.06
C ILE A 80 -28.21 -17.34 7.86
N ALA A 81 -27.37 -17.21 8.89
CA ALA A 81 -26.13 -16.46 8.80
C ALA A 81 -25.21 -16.99 7.67
N ARG A 82 -25.10 -18.32 7.50
CA ARG A 82 -24.36 -18.96 6.40
C ARG A 82 -24.97 -18.70 5.03
N ALA A 83 -26.30 -18.78 4.88
CA ALA A 83 -26.97 -18.46 3.61
C ALA A 83 -26.86 -16.99 3.24
N GLN A 84 -26.96 -16.07 4.22
CA GLN A 84 -26.76 -14.64 3.99
C GLN A 84 -25.34 -14.36 3.44
N GLN A 85 -24.32 -15.06 3.92
CA GLN A 85 -22.96 -14.93 3.35
C GLN A 85 -22.87 -15.39 1.89
N GLN A 86 -23.63 -16.42 1.49
CA GLN A 86 -23.60 -16.95 0.13
C GLN A 86 -24.21 -15.99 -0.89
N ILE A 87 -25.18 -15.18 -0.46
CA ILE A 87 -25.81 -14.15 -1.30
C ILE A 87 -25.15 -12.77 -1.15
N GLY A 88 -24.10 -12.66 -0.33
CA GLY A 88 -23.32 -11.43 -0.16
C GLY A 88 -23.82 -10.47 0.94
N GLU A 89 -24.89 -10.82 1.66
CA GLU A 89 -25.49 -10.02 2.74
C GLU A 89 -24.72 -10.14 4.07
N THR A 90 -23.47 -9.65 4.08
CA THR A 90 -22.57 -9.87 5.22
C THR A 90 -22.99 -9.10 6.49
N ALA A 91 -23.64 -7.94 6.34
CA ALA A 91 -24.18 -7.18 7.46
C ALA A 91 -25.32 -7.94 8.17
N LEU A 92 -26.25 -8.52 7.41
CA LEU A 92 -27.31 -9.37 7.98
C LEU A 92 -26.73 -10.64 8.58
N SER A 93 -25.75 -11.26 7.92
CA SER A 93 -25.04 -12.43 8.45
C SER A 93 -24.46 -12.16 9.85
N LEU A 94 -23.81 -11.01 10.08
CA LEU A 94 -23.28 -10.62 11.39
C LEU A 94 -24.36 -10.58 12.47
N ASN A 95 -25.54 -10.04 12.15
CA ASN A 95 -26.65 -9.97 13.11
C ASN A 95 -27.11 -11.36 13.54
N TYR A 96 -27.24 -12.30 12.59
CA TYR A 96 -27.64 -13.67 12.89
C TYR A 96 -26.55 -14.44 13.64
N TRP A 97 -25.27 -14.26 13.30
CA TRP A 97 -24.18 -14.84 14.08
C TRP A 97 -24.12 -14.31 15.52
N ALA A 98 -24.37 -13.01 15.72
CA ALA A 98 -24.43 -12.41 17.05
C ALA A 98 -25.63 -12.94 17.86
N ALA A 99 -26.78 -13.14 17.21
CA ALA A 99 -27.95 -13.76 17.83
C ALA A 99 -27.66 -15.21 18.25
N ALA A 100 -27.06 -16.03 17.37
CA ALA A 100 -26.66 -17.39 17.70
C ALA A 100 -25.66 -17.45 18.86
N ALA A 101 -24.67 -16.55 18.89
CA ALA A 101 -23.72 -16.45 19.99
C ALA A 101 -24.43 -16.14 21.31
N THR A 102 -25.33 -15.16 21.31
CA THR A 102 -26.12 -14.77 22.49
C THR A 102 -26.94 -15.94 23.02
N ASP A 103 -27.55 -16.72 22.12
CA ASP A 103 -28.37 -17.88 22.49
C ASP A 103 -27.53 -19.01 23.10
N TYR A 104 -26.34 -19.29 22.55
CA TYR A 104 -25.43 -20.29 23.13
C TYR A 104 -24.81 -19.85 24.44
N GLU A 105 -24.55 -18.56 24.62
CA GLU A 105 -24.12 -18.02 25.91
C GLU A 105 -25.23 -18.20 26.96
N ALA A 106 -26.47 -17.84 26.60
CA ALA A 106 -27.63 -17.97 27.47
C ALA A 106 -28.00 -19.42 27.80
N SER A 107 -27.72 -20.38 26.89
CA SER A 107 -27.92 -21.81 27.13
C SER A 107 -26.76 -22.48 27.89
N GLY A 108 -25.70 -21.72 28.24
CA GLY A 108 -24.52 -22.24 28.94
C GLY A 108 -23.58 -23.07 28.05
N ASN A 109 -23.76 -23.05 26.73
CA ASN A 109 -22.92 -23.78 25.79
C ASN A 109 -21.68 -22.96 25.38
N ALA A 110 -20.70 -22.89 26.29
CA ALA A 110 -19.48 -22.13 26.10
C ALA A 110 -18.69 -22.53 24.84
N THR A 111 -18.70 -23.82 24.48
CA THR A 111 -18.03 -24.32 23.27
C THR A 111 -18.62 -23.70 22.01
N GLN A 112 -19.95 -23.74 21.85
CA GLN A 112 -20.59 -23.15 20.67
C GLN A 112 -20.54 -21.63 20.69
N PHE A 113 -20.64 -20.99 21.87
CA PHE A 113 -20.43 -19.55 22.00
C PHE A 113 -19.06 -19.13 21.45
N GLY A 114 -17.98 -19.77 21.88
CA GLY A 114 -16.63 -19.50 21.37
C GLY A 114 -16.51 -19.71 19.86
N ARG A 115 -17.17 -20.75 19.33
CA ARG A 115 -17.20 -21.02 17.88
C ARG A 115 -17.93 -19.92 17.10
N MET A 116 -19.05 -19.41 17.61
CA MET A 116 -19.79 -18.31 16.98
C MET A 116 -18.98 -17.00 16.95
N LEU A 117 -18.17 -16.74 17.97
CA LEU A 117 -17.24 -15.60 17.96
C LEU A 117 -16.22 -15.73 16.83
N SER A 118 -15.71 -16.94 16.56
CA SER A 118 -14.85 -17.18 15.39
C SER A 118 -15.60 -16.93 14.08
N GLU A 119 -16.84 -17.40 13.92
CA GLU A 119 -17.65 -17.16 12.70
C GLU A 119 -17.90 -15.66 12.46
N GLN A 120 -18.27 -14.90 13.51
CA GLN A 120 -18.38 -13.44 13.43
C GLN A 120 -17.07 -12.78 13.02
N ALA A 121 -15.95 -13.21 13.61
CA ALA A 121 -14.64 -12.69 13.29
C ALA A 121 -14.29 -12.91 11.82
N GLN A 122 -14.60 -14.08 11.24
CA GLN A 122 -14.40 -14.35 9.81
C GLN A 122 -15.19 -13.40 8.91
N VAL A 123 -16.43 -13.04 9.30
CA VAL A 123 -17.19 -12.03 8.55
C VAL A 123 -16.55 -10.65 8.69
N TYR A 124 -16.13 -10.24 9.88
CA TYR A 124 -15.40 -8.98 10.06
C TYR A 124 -14.11 -8.92 9.26
N ILE A 125 -13.34 -10.02 9.20
CA ILE A 125 -12.15 -10.15 8.34
C ILE A 125 -12.51 -9.89 6.88
N SER A 126 -13.58 -10.52 6.37
CA SER A 126 -14.02 -10.33 4.97
C SER A 126 -14.48 -8.90 4.65
N ARG A 127 -14.79 -8.11 5.67
CA ARG A 127 -15.17 -6.69 5.59
C ARG A 127 -14.03 -5.73 5.92
N GLY A 128 -12.81 -6.24 6.12
CA GLY A 128 -11.66 -5.45 6.50
C GLY A 128 -11.64 -4.93 7.94
N GLN A 129 -12.57 -5.37 8.79
CA GLN A 129 -12.70 -4.90 10.16
C GLN A 129 -11.83 -5.72 11.12
N HIS A 130 -10.52 -5.75 10.84
CA HIS A 130 -9.54 -6.63 11.48
C HIS A 130 -9.44 -6.44 13.00
N GLN A 131 -9.54 -5.21 13.50
CA GLN A 131 -9.52 -4.96 14.94
C GLN A 131 -10.75 -5.56 15.65
N ARG A 132 -11.93 -5.52 15.01
CA ARG A 132 -13.14 -6.18 15.55
C ARG A 132 -12.98 -7.69 15.53
N ALA A 133 -12.37 -8.25 14.49
CA ALA A 133 -12.04 -9.67 14.44
C ALA A 133 -11.10 -10.08 15.59
N ILE A 134 -10.03 -9.32 15.84
CA ILE A 134 -9.10 -9.55 16.96
C ILE A 134 -9.83 -9.47 18.30
N ALA A 135 -10.71 -8.49 18.49
CA ALA A 135 -11.48 -8.33 19.72
C ALA A 135 -12.35 -9.58 20.03
N LEU A 136 -12.90 -10.23 19.01
CA LEU A 136 -13.68 -11.47 19.16
C LEU A 136 -12.79 -12.70 19.35
N LEU A 137 -11.65 -12.77 18.66
CA LEU A 137 -10.77 -13.94 18.64
C LEU A 137 -9.86 -14.03 19.88
N CYS A 138 -9.32 -12.90 20.31
CA CYS A 138 -8.24 -12.80 21.30
C CYS A 138 -8.40 -11.63 22.30
N ARG A 139 -9.44 -10.79 22.14
CA ARG A 139 -9.68 -9.49 22.80
C ARG A 139 -8.65 -8.40 22.49
N ASN A 140 -7.37 -8.73 22.61
CA ASN A 140 -6.23 -7.88 22.32
C ASN A 140 -5.34 -8.54 21.25
N GLU A 141 -4.24 -7.89 20.87
CA GLU A 141 -3.25 -8.48 19.99
C GLU A 141 -2.72 -9.81 20.55
N PRO A 142 -2.64 -10.88 19.73
CA PRO A 142 -2.10 -12.16 20.18
C PRO A 142 -0.61 -12.03 20.47
N VAL A 143 -0.18 -12.51 21.64
CA VAL A 143 1.24 -12.64 21.96
C VAL A 143 1.70 -14.01 21.46
N VAL A 144 2.58 -14.02 20.47
CA VAL A 144 3.15 -15.23 19.88
C VAL A 144 4.59 -15.37 20.36
N GLU A 145 4.86 -16.37 21.19
CA GLU A 145 6.21 -16.63 21.70
C GLU A 145 6.94 -17.62 20.77
N PRO A 146 7.99 -17.18 20.05
CA PRO A 146 8.82 -18.08 19.26
C PRO A 146 9.67 -18.93 20.19
N THR A 147 9.76 -20.24 19.95
CA THR A 147 10.53 -21.11 20.83
C THR A 147 12.06 -21.11 20.62
N VAL A 148 12.64 -20.56 19.52
CA VAL A 148 14.11 -20.29 19.38
C VAL A 148 14.44 -19.31 18.22
N GLU A 149 15.59 -18.62 18.34
CA GLU A 149 16.33 -17.68 17.46
C GLU A 149 16.45 -18.01 15.94
N PRO A 150 16.69 -16.98 15.09
CA PRO A 150 16.85 -17.16 13.65
C PRO A 150 18.22 -17.77 13.30
N GLY A 151 18.26 -19.03 12.85
CA GLY A 151 19.51 -19.61 12.32
C GLY A 151 19.53 -21.12 12.04
N GLU A 152 18.64 -21.93 12.60
CA GLU A 152 18.71 -23.39 12.40
C GLU A 152 17.57 -23.93 11.52
N GLN A 153 17.89 -24.16 10.25
CA GLN A 153 17.17 -25.12 9.41
C GLN A 153 17.43 -26.54 9.94
N SER A 154 16.59 -27.04 10.86
CA SER A 154 16.44 -28.49 11.02
C SER A 154 15.09 -28.87 11.65
N ASP A 155 14.54 -29.99 11.17
CA ASP A 155 13.29 -30.63 11.57
C ASP A 155 13.28 -31.11 13.05
N VAL A 156 13.30 -30.21 14.04
CA VAL A 156 13.21 -30.58 15.47
C VAL A 156 12.16 -29.78 16.25
N GLU A 157 10.99 -30.42 16.39
CA GLU A 157 10.07 -30.46 17.54
C GLU A 157 10.26 -29.49 18.74
N LYS A 158 9.98 -28.18 18.57
CA LYS A 158 9.61 -27.30 19.70
C LYS A 158 8.34 -26.51 19.37
N SER A 159 7.42 -26.40 20.33
CA SER A 159 6.07 -25.86 20.15
C SER A 159 6.03 -24.40 20.59
N GLY A 160 5.91 -23.45 19.66
CA GLY A 160 5.53 -22.07 19.99
C GLY A 160 4.17 -22.01 20.71
N SER A 161 3.96 -20.98 21.52
CA SER A 161 2.70 -20.74 22.24
C SER A 161 2.04 -19.44 21.77
N VAL A 162 0.71 -19.42 21.86
CA VAL A 162 -0.11 -18.23 21.60
C VAL A 162 -0.85 -17.89 22.89
N ALA A 163 -0.72 -16.66 23.36
CA ALA A 163 -1.46 -16.15 24.50
C ALA A 163 -2.49 -15.09 24.07
N CYS A 164 -3.69 -15.21 24.64
CA CYS A 164 -4.82 -14.30 24.41
C CYS A 164 -5.50 -13.96 25.74
N ASP A 165 -5.88 -12.69 25.91
CA ASP A 165 -6.54 -12.16 27.13
C ASP A 165 -8.06 -12.47 27.18
N GLY A 166 -8.51 -13.42 26.37
CA GLY A 166 -9.91 -13.83 26.25
C GLY A 166 -10.29 -14.14 24.80
N GLY A 167 -11.59 -14.06 24.51
CA GLY A 167 -12.12 -14.30 23.16
C GLY A 167 -12.26 -15.79 22.81
N ALA A 168 -12.56 -16.04 21.54
CA ALA A 168 -12.82 -17.38 21.00
C ALA A 168 -11.70 -18.38 21.31
N TYR A 169 -10.43 -17.97 21.18
CA TYR A 169 -9.29 -18.85 21.43
C TYR A 169 -9.16 -19.27 22.89
N ALA A 170 -9.29 -18.30 23.83
CA ALA A 170 -9.23 -18.59 25.26
C ALA A 170 -10.40 -19.47 25.74
N ILE A 171 -11.61 -19.24 25.19
CA ILE A 171 -12.77 -20.09 25.43
C ILE A 171 -12.48 -21.52 24.97
N ALA A 172 -11.97 -21.69 23.74
CA ALA A 172 -11.66 -23.00 23.18
C ALA A 172 -10.54 -23.75 23.93
N LEU A 173 -9.57 -23.04 24.51
CA LEU A 173 -8.60 -23.63 25.43
C LEU A 173 -9.26 -24.12 26.72
N THR A 174 -10.13 -23.29 27.32
CA THR A 174 -10.81 -23.60 28.58
C THR A 174 -11.78 -24.78 28.43
N THR A 175 -12.48 -24.86 27.29
CA THR A 175 -13.43 -25.95 26.98
C THR A 175 -12.78 -27.16 26.34
N GLN A 176 -11.46 -27.14 26.09
CA GLN A 176 -10.71 -28.18 25.38
C GLN A 176 -11.26 -28.46 23.96
N ASP A 177 -11.86 -27.46 23.32
CA ASP A 177 -12.39 -27.55 21.97
C ASP A 177 -11.28 -27.34 20.91
N ILE A 178 -10.65 -28.44 20.49
CA ILE A 178 -9.57 -28.42 19.49
C ILE A 178 -10.04 -27.80 18.16
N THR A 179 -11.28 -28.03 17.76
CA THR A 179 -11.87 -27.44 16.55
C THR A 179 -12.00 -25.92 16.68
N GLY A 180 -12.46 -25.43 17.84
CA GLY A 180 -12.52 -24.01 18.16
C GLY A 180 -11.13 -23.36 18.21
N GLN A 181 -10.12 -24.05 18.76
CA GLN A 181 -8.73 -23.59 18.75
C GLN A 181 -8.20 -23.46 17.32
N ALA A 182 -8.45 -24.45 16.47
CA ALA A 182 -8.03 -24.42 15.06
C ALA A 182 -8.70 -23.28 14.28
N ALA A 183 -10.01 -23.08 14.46
CA ALA A 183 -10.75 -22.00 13.82
C ALA A 183 -10.23 -20.62 14.23
N ALA A 184 -10.01 -20.41 15.53
CA ALA A 184 -9.52 -19.15 16.05
C ALA A 184 -8.09 -18.86 15.60
N LEU A 185 -7.18 -19.84 15.64
CA LEU A 185 -5.80 -19.69 15.16
C LEU A 185 -5.74 -19.37 13.66
N GLY A 186 -6.51 -20.10 12.84
CA GLY A 186 -6.57 -19.84 11.40
C GLY A 186 -7.12 -18.44 11.08
N SER A 187 -8.11 -17.98 11.84
CA SER A 187 -8.70 -16.64 11.68
C SER A 187 -7.76 -15.53 12.16
N LEU A 188 -7.06 -15.73 13.29
CA LEU A 188 -6.04 -14.80 13.77
C LEU A 188 -4.91 -14.67 12.76
N ALA A 189 -4.42 -15.78 12.21
CA ALA A 189 -3.38 -15.76 11.21
C ALA A 189 -3.79 -14.99 9.96
N GLU A 190 -5.00 -15.22 9.45
CA GLU A 190 -5.52 -14.49 8.29
C GLU A 190 -5.67 -12.99 8.58
N THR A 191 -6.09 -12.65 9.81
CA THR A 191 -6.18 -11.26 10.26
C THR A 191 -4.81 -10.59 10.27
N GLN A 192 -3.79 -11.25 10.81
CA GLN A 192 -2.43 -10.70 10.80
C GLN A 192 -1.85 -10.60 9.39
N ARG A 193 -2.12 -11.58 8.53
CA ARG A 193 -1.72 -11.55 7.11
C ARG A 193 -2.31 -10.34 6.38
N LEU A 194 -3.62 -10.11 6.50
CA LEU A 194 -4.33 -8.99 5.86
C LEU A 194 -3.93 -7.63 6.42
N ARG A 195 -3.31 -7.59 7.60
CA ARG A 195 -2.68 -6.40 8.19
C ARG A 195 -1.20 -6.24 7.84
N GLY A 196 -0.64 -7.10 7.00
CA GLY A 196 0.77 -7.06 6.59
C GLY A 196 1.76 -7.70 7.57
N ARG A 197 1.27 -8.29 8.67
CA ARG A 197 2.11 -8.96 9.69
C ARG A 197 2.37 -10.42 9.29
N TYR A 198 3.07 -10.60 8.18
CA TYR A 198 3.26 -11.90 7.52
C TYR A 198 4.04 -12.91 8.38
N LEU A 199 5.03 -12.46 9.15
CA LEU A 199 5.81 -13.34 10.04
C LEU A 199 4.98 -13.87 11.21
N GLU A 200 4.19 -13.01 11.86
CA GLU A 200 3.23 -13.43 12.90
C GLU A 200 2.19 -14.42 12.32
N ALA A 201 1.65 -14.12 11.14
CA ALA A 201 0.73 -15.01 10.45
C ALA A 201 1.36 -16.39 10.15
N GLN A 202 2.61 -16.42 9.68
CA GLN A 202 3.35 -17.66 9.44
C GLN A 202 3.52 -18.49 10.72
N GLN A 203 3.84 -17.86 11.84
CA GLN A 203 3.99 -18.54 13.13
C GLN A 203 2.65 -19.11 13.61
N LEU A 204 1.57 -18.32 13.58
CA LEU A 204 0.22 -18.75 13.94
C LEU A 204 -0.24 -19.95 13.11
N LEU A 205 0.01 -19.92 11.79
CA LEU A 205 -0.32 -21.04 10.89
C LEU A 205 0.53 -22.28 11.18
N THR A 206 1.80 -22.11 11.51
CA THR A 206 2.69 -23.23 11.85
C THR A 206 2.23 -23.95 13.11
N ILE A 207 1.86 -23.19 14.16
CA ILE A 207 1.28 -23.71 15.39
C ILE A 207 -0.07 -24.40 15.10
N GLY A 208 -0.94 -23.75 14.33
CA GLY A 208 -2.24 -24.28 13.93
C GLY A 208 -2.14 -25.58 13.13
N ILE A 209 -1.27 -25.65 12.12
CA ILE A 209 -1.05 -26.83 11.27
C ILE A 209 -0.59 -28.03 12.11
N LYS A 210 0.28 -27.80 13.10
CA LYS A 210 0.70 -28.86 14.03
C LYS A 210 -0.48 -29.37 14.86
N LEU A 211 -1.29 -28.47 15.43
CA LEU A 211 -2.47 -28.81 16.22
C LEU A 211 -3.45 -29.68 15.40
N VAL A 212 -3.81 -29.24 14.19
CA VAL A 212 -4.81 -29.91 13.35
C VAL A 212 -4.31 -31.24 12.81
N LYS A 213 -3.01 -31.36 12.48
CA LYS A 213 -2.41 -32.62 12.03
C LYS A 213 -2.38 -33.66 13.14
N ASN A 214 -2.03 -33.27 14.37
CA ASN A 214 -2.00 -34.18 15.53
C ASN A 214 -3.40 -34.69 15.92
N ASN A 215 -4.45 -33.97 15.51
CA ASN A 215 -5.85 -34.31 15.80
C ASN A 215 -6.64 -34.75 14.56
N ASN A 216 -5.97 -35.01 13.43
CA ASN A 216 -6.58 -35.45 12.16
C ASN A 216 -7.71 -34.53 11.63
N LEU A 217 -7.59 -33.22 11.84
CA LEU A 217 -8.55 -32.22 11.36
C LEU A 217 -8.19 -31.76 9.93
N THR A 218 -8.43 -32.62 8.94
CA THR A 218 -7.94 -32.47 7.55
C THR A 218 -8.46 -31.22 6.83
N GLN A 219 -9.70 -30.78 7.09
CA GLN A 219 -10.26 -29.55 6.51
C GLN A 219 -9.53 -28.30 7.00
N PHE A 220 -9.23 -28.23 8.29
CA PHE A 220 -8.44 -27.13 8.87
C PHE A 220 -6.98 -27.18 8.39
N GLU A 221 -6.39 -28.38 8.30
CA GLU A 221 -5.04 -28.53 7.74
C GLU A 221 -4.99 -27.96 6.32
N THR A 222 -5.98 -28.29 5.49
CA THR A 222 -6.06 -27.83 4.10
C THR A 222 -6.14 -26.31 4.03
N ALA A 223 -7.05 -25.70 4.80
CA ALA A 223 -7.23 -24.25 4.78
C ALA A 223 -6.03 -23.50 5.34
N MET A 224 -5.43 -23.95 6.45
CA MET A 224 -4.24 -23.32 7.01
C MET A 224 -3.03 -23.45 6.07
N ARG A 225 -2.87 -24.58 5.37
CA ARG A 225 -1.82 -24.72 4.34
C ARG A 225 -2.06 -23.79 3.15
N ASN A 226 -3.33 -23.62 2.75
CA ASN A 226 -3.67 -22.66 1.70
C ASN A 226 -3.33 -21.22 2.15
N SER A 227 -3.71 -20.81 3.36
CA SER A 227 -3.31 -19.50 3.92
C SER A 227 -1.80 -19.35 4.06
N LEU A 228 -1.08 -20.40 4.45
CA LEU A 228 0.39 -20.39 4.54
C LEU A 228 1.04 -20.18 3.17
N GLY A 229 0.47 -20.81 2.12
CA GLY A 229 0.88 -20.55 0.75
C GLY A 229 0.71 -19.09 0.36
N SER A 230 -0.40 -18.46 0.76
CA SER A 230 -0.62 -17.02 0.53
C SER A 230 0.38 -16.15 1.28
N VAL A 231 0.69 -16.46 2.54
CA VAL A 231 1.73 -15.75 3.32
C VAL A 231 3.09 -15.82 2.60
N HIS A 232 3.51 -17.01 2.18
CA HIS A 232 4.77 -17.19 1.45
C HIS A 232 4.77 -16.48 0.09
N LYS A 233 3.64 -16.45 -0.62
CA LYS A 233 3.52 -15.68 -1.87
C LYS A 233 3.75 -14.18 -1.62
N GLN A 234 3.23 -13.64 -0.52
CA GLN A 234 3.42 -12.22 -0.19
C GLN A 234 4.85 -11.94 0.28
N LEU A 235 5.44 -12.79 1.13
CA LEU A 235 6.86 -12.70 1.50
C LEU A 235 7.78 -12.77 0.27
N SER A 236 7.46 -13.63 -0.71
CA SER A 236 8.17 -13.71 -1.98
C SER A 236 8.09 -12.39 -2.76
N SER A 237 6.90 -11.78 -2.80
CA SER A 237 6.68 -10.49 -3.48
C SER A 237 7.44 -9.37 -2.78
N ILE A 238 7.46 -9.34 -1.44
CA ILE A 238 8.23 -8.40 -0.63
C ILE A 238 9.72 -8.54 -0.91
N ALA A 239 10.26 -9.75 -0.84
CA ALA A 239 11.68 -10.01 -1.09
C ALA A 239 12.09 -9.64 -2.52
N ALA A 240 11.23 -9.90 -3.52
CA ALA A 240 11.49 -9.46 -4.89
C ALA A 240 11.58 -7.93 -5.00
N ARG A 241 10.74 -7.19 -4.26
CA ARG A 241 10.79 -5.72 -4.21
C ARG A 241 12.02 -5.20 -3.46
N ARG A 242 12.44 -5.88 -2.38
CA ARG A 242 13.73 -5.58 -1.73
C ARG A 242 14.89 -5.74 -2.71
N ALA A 243 14.86 -6.77 -3.55
CA ALA A 243 15.87 -6.95 -4.60
C ALA A 243 15.83 -5.84 -5.67
N GLU A 244 14.64 -5.43 -6.13
CA GLU A 244 14.47 -4.29 -7.05
C GLU A 244 15.05 -3.00 -6.44
N SER A 245 14.72 -2.74 -5.17
CA SER A 245 15.25 -1.62 -4.40
C SER A 245 16.78 -1.71 -4.32
N ALA A 246 17.34 -2.80 -3.80
CA ALA A 246 18.78 -3.00 -3.66
C ALA A 246 19.54 -2.83 -4.99
N ALA A 247 18.95 -3.24 -6.12
CA ALA A 247 19.51 -2.98 -7.45
C ALA A 247 19.59 -1.48 -7.77
N LEU A 248 18.56 -0.68 -7.45
CA LEU A 248 18.57 0.78 -7.57
C LEU A 248 19.59 1.47 -6.65
N PHE A 249 20.09 0.75 -5.64
CA PHE A 249 21.11 1.21 -4.70
C PHE A 249 22.51 0.63 -4.98
N ASN A 250 22.66 -0.22 -6.02
CA ASN A 250 23.89 -0.97 -6.33
C ASN A 250 24.38 -1.84 -5.14
N LEU A 251 23.47 -2.31 -4.29
CA LEU A 251 23.76 -3.19 -3.16
C LEU A 251 23.69 -4.65 -3.63
N THR A 252 24.73 -5.09 -4.37
CA THR A 252 24.73 -6.39 -5.08
C THR A 252 24.53 -7.61 -4.18
N GLN A 253 25.09 -7.60 -2.96
CA GLN A 253 24.90 -8.69 -2.02
C GLN A 253 23.45 -8.75 -1.53
N GLU A 254 22.89 -7.63 -1.08
CA GLU A 254 21.49 -7.54 -0.64
C GLU A 254 20.50 -7.85 -1.76
N GLN A 255 20.80 -7.42 -2.99
CA GLN A 255 20.04 -7.78 -4.17
C GLN A 255 20.01 -9.31 -4.36
N THR A 256 21.17 -9.96 -4.26
CA THR A 256 21.29 -11.42 -4.44
C THR A 256 20.57 -12.17 -3.31
N ASP A 257 20.77 -11.76 -2.06
CA ASP A 257 20.14 -12.37 -0.90
C ASP A 257 18.60 -12.24 -0.96
N SER A 258 18.11 -11.04 -1.31
CA SER A 258 16.68 -10.79 -1.49
C SER A 258 16.08 -11.58 -2.67
N GLN A 259 16.83 -11.80 -3.76
CA GLN A 259 16.40 -12.66 -4.87
C GLN A 259 16.32 -14.13 -4.47
N ASN A 260 17.27 -14.60 -3.66
CA ASN A 260 17.28 -15.95 -3.13
C ASN A 260 16.10 -16.16 -2.18
N GLU A 261 15.87 -15.22 -1.25
CA GLU A 261 14.70 -15.22 -0.34
C GLU A 261 13.39 -15.24 -1.15
N ALA A 262 13.26 -14.40 -2.18
CA ALA A 262 12.08 -14.38 -3.04
C ALA A 262 11.81 -15.73 -3.70
N THR A 263 12.87 -16.41 -4.17
CA THR A 263 12.80 -17.73 -4.81
C THR A 263 12.44 -18.84 -3.82
N GLU A 264 13.01 -18.79 -2.61
CA GLU A 264 12.72 -19.73 -1.51
C GLU A 264 11.25 -19.60 -1.09
N GLN A 265 10.79 -18.38 -0.80
CA GLN A 265 9.41 -18.10 -0.41
C GLN A 265 8.42 -18.52 -1.52
N ASN A 266 8.75 -18.30 -2.80
CA ASN A 266 7.93 -18.78 -3.91
C ASN A 266 7.81 -20.31 -3.93
N THR A 267 8.91 -21.00 -3.63
CA THR A 267 8.95 -22.47 -3.56
C THR A 267 8.08 -22.99 -2.42
N LEU A 268 8.17 -22.37 -1.24
CA LEU A 268 7.34 -22.70 -0.07
C LEU A 268 5.85 -22.42 -0.32
N ALA A 269 5.53 -21.33 -1.03
CA ALA A 269 4.16 -21.01 -1.44
C ALA A 269 3.57 -22.14 -2.30
N ARG A 270 4.30 -22.54 -3.35
CA ARG A 270 3.88 -23.63 -4.24
C ARG A 270 3.70 -24.95 -3.49
N GLN A 271 4.66 -25.32 -2.64
CA GLN A 271 4.58 -26.55 -1.84
C GLN A 271 3.36 -26.56 -0.92
N SER A 272 3.05 -25.42 -0.30
CA SER A 272 1.90 -25.28 0.60
C SER A 272 0.58 -25.44 -0.15
N PHE A 273 0.44 -24.79 -1.30
CA PHE A 273 -0.76 -24.93 -2.12
C PHE A 273 -0.89 -26.34 -2.75
N ASP A 274 0.19 -26.93 -3.26
CA ASP A 274 0.19 -28.31 -3.79
C ASP A 274 -0.24 -29.31 -2.70
N LYS A 275 0.25 -29.14 -1.46
CA LYS A 275 -0.12 -29.99 -0.34
C LYS A 275 -1.59 -29.80 0.06
N ALA A 276 -2.07 -28.56 0.11
CA ALA A 276 -3.49 -28.26 0.37
C ALA A 276 -4.39 -28.90 -0.70
N ALA A 277 -4.08 -28.72 -1.99
CA ALA A 277 -4.82 -29.30 -3.09
C ALA A 277 -4.85 -30.85 -3.03
N THR A 278 -3.73 -31.47 -2.66
CA THR A 278 -3.63 -32.93 -2.51
C THR A 278 -4.53 -33.44 -1.39
N ILE A 279 -4.44 -32.84 -0.19
CA ILE A 279 -5.27 -33.24 0.96
C ILE A 279 -6.75 -33.05 0.62
N ALA A 280 -7.12 -31.92 0.01
CA ALA A 280 -8.49 -31.64 -0.39
C ALA A 280 -9.03 -32.70 -1.37
N SER A 281 -8.23 -33.04 -2.39
CA SER A 281 -8.61 -34.04 -3.39
C SER A 281 -8.80 -35.44 -2.78
N GLU A 282 -7.88 -35.86 -1.90
CA GLU A 282 -7.94 -37.14 -1.20
C GLU A 282 -9.18 -37.26 -0.28
N ASN A 283 -9.69 -36.12 0.21
CA ASN A 283 -10.87 -36.05 1.08
C ASN A 283 -12.16 -35.69 0.33
N ASN A 284 -12.13 -35.56 -1.01
CA ASN A 284 -13.26 -35.10 -1.84
C ASN A 284 -13.80 -33.71 -1.44
N ASP A 285 -12.95 -32.85 -0.88
CA ASP A 285 -13.27 -31.46 -0.58
C ASP A 285 -13.03 -30.59 -1.82
N ASN A 286 -13.99 -30.62 -2.74
CA ASN A 286 -13.89 -29.92 -4.02
C ASN A 286 -13.76 -28.39 -3.87
N VAL A 287 -14.32 -27.79 -2.80
CA VAL A 287 -14.23 -26.35 -2.56
C VAL A 287 -12.82 -25.97 -2.14
N SER A 288 -12.25 -26.69 -1.17
CA SER A 288 -10.86 -26.43 -0.75
C SER A 288 -9.86 -26.79 -1.84
N GLU A 289 -10.12 -27.82 -2.64
CA GLU A 289 -9.29 -28.15 -3.80
C GLU A 289 -9.30 -27.03 -4.84
N LEU A 290 -10.49 -26.50 -5.17
CA LEU A 290 -10.63 -25.38 -6.10
C LEU A 290 -9.81 -24.17 -5.65
N ARG A 291 -9.90 -23.82 -4.36
CA ARG A 291 -9.15 -22.70 -3.76
C ARG A 291 -7.64 -22.88 -3.92
N ALA A 292 -7.11 -24.03 -3.53
CA ALA A 292 -5.69 -24.31 -3.61
C ALA A 292 -5.17 -24.35 -5.07
N GLN A 293 -5.95 -24.96 -5.99
CA GLN A 293 -5.60 -25.03 -7.41
C GLN A 293 -5.63 -23.63 -8.08
N LEU A 294 -6.60 -22.77 -7.73
CA LEU A 294 -6.63 -21.39 -8.20
C LEU A 294 -5.40 -20.60 -7.73
N ASN A 295 -5.02 -20.75 -6.46
CA ASN A 295 -3.84 -20.09 -5.91
C ASN A 295 -2.54 -20.59 -6.57
N LEU A 296 -2.41 -21.88 -6.88
CA LEU A 296 -1.32 -22.41 -7.70
C LEU A 296 -1.28 -21.76 -9.10
N LEU A 297 -2.43 -21.59 -9.72
CA LEU A 297 -2.53 -20.99 -11.05
C LEU A 297 -2.12 -19.51 -11.02
N LEU A 298 -2.60 -18.75 -10.02
CA LEU A 298 -2.21 -17.35 -9.81
C LEU A 298 -0.69 -17.21 -9.55
N LEU A 299 -0.13 -18.05 -8.68
CA LEU A 299 1.31 -18.07 -8.40
C LEU A 299 2.13 -18.36 -9.67
N SER A 300 1.65 -19.24 -10.54
CA SER A 300 2.33 -19.58 -11.78
C SER A 300 2.37 -18.46 -12.82
N GLN A 301 1.44 -17.50 -12.77
CA GLN A 301 1.38 -16.37 -13.70
C GLN A 301 2.29 -15.20 -13.32
N GLN A 302 2.54 -14.98 -12.02
CA GLN A 302 3.47 -13.94 -11.55
C GLN A 302 4.91 -14.15 -12.08
N ASN A 303 5.27 -15.40 -12.40
CA ASN A 303 6.60 -15.79 -12.87
C ASN A 303 6.76 -15.86 -14.39
N LEU A 304 5.72 -15.55 -15.18
CA LEU A 304 5.79 -15.57 -16.64
C LEU A 304 6.33 -14.24 -17.18
N THR A 305 7.65 -14.04 -17.09
CA THR A 305 8.33 -13.13 -18.02
C THR A 305 8.63 -13.88 -19.33
N PRO A 306 8.67 -13.21 -20.50
CA PRO A 306 8.99 -13.85 -21.77
C PRO A 306 10.32 -14.64 -21.77
N GLN A 307 11.23 -14.29 -20.85
CA GLN A 307 12.58 -14.86 -20.75
C GLN A 307 12.67 -16.13 -19.88
N ASN A 308 11.70 -16.41 -18.99
CA ASN A 308 11.79 -17.50 -17.99
C ASN A 308 10.79 -18.66 -18.19
N SER A 309 10.00 -18.68 -19.27
CA SER A 309 9.04 -19.77 -19.51
C SER A 309 9.73 -21.06 -20.02
N THR A 310 9.78 -22.10 -19.18
CA THR A 310 10.24 -23.43 -19.60
C THR A 310 9.07 -24.29 -20.13
N PRO A 311 9.29 -25.24 -21.05
CA PRO A 311 8.22 -26.11 -21.56
C PRO A 311 7.50 -26.94 -20.47
N ARG A 312 8.20 -27.29 -19.38
CA ARG A 312 7.63 -28.05 -18.25
C ARG A 312 6.63 -27.24 -17.43
N SER A 313 6.89 -25.95 -17.18
CA SER A 313 5.94 -25.09 -16.45
C SER A 313 4.63 -24.94 -17.22
N SER A 314 4.68 -24.90 -18.56
CA SER A 314 3.48 -24.82 -19.41
C SER A 314 2.53 -26.04 -19.31
N ILE A 315 3.05 -27.24 -19.01
CA ILE A 315 2.22 -28.46 -18.87
C ILE A 315 1.50 -28.47 -17.52
N GLN A 316 2.20 -28.13 -16.44
CA GLN A 316 1.62 -28.09 -15.10
C GLN A 316 0.51 -27.03 -15.02
N VAL A 317 0.76 -25.82 -15.56
CA VAL A 317 -0.23 -24.73 -15.64
C VAL A 317 -1.50 -25.19 -16.38
N ARG A 318 -1.36 -25.87 -17.53
CA ARG A 318 -2.52 -26.40 -18.27
C ARG A 318 -3.30 -27.44 -17.47
N ARG A 319 -2.61 -28.34 -16.75
CA ARG A 319 -3.27 -29.37 -15.92
C ARG A 319 -4.06 -28.73 -14.77
N VAL A 320 -3.44 -27.81 -14.04
CA VAL A 320 -4.08 -27.07 -12.94
C VAL A 320 -5.32 -26.33 -13.47
N ARG A 321 -5.18 -25.62 -14.61
CA ARG A 321 -6.29 -24.92 -15.26
C ARG A 321 -7.46 -25.84 -15.62
N GLN A 322 -7.17 -27.01 -16.21
CA GLN A 322 -8.20 -28.01 -16.52
C GLN A 322 -8.90 -28.56 -15.26
N ARG A 323 -8.15 -28.74 -14.15
CA ARG A 323 -8.73 -29.19 -12.90
C ARG A 323 -9.65 -28.13 -12.28
N VAL A 324 -9.22 -26.87 -12.26
CA VAL A 324 -10.05 -25.72 -11.83
C VAL A 324 -11.36 -25.67 -12.63
N ALA A 325 -11.28 -25.72 -13.96
CA ALA A 325 -12.44 -25.75 -14.85
C ALA A 325 -13.41 -26.90 -14.49
N ALA A 326 -12.90 -28.11 -14.29
CA ALA A 326 -13.72 -29.27 -13.92
C ALA A 326 -14.37 -29.11 -12.54
N LEU A 327 -13.68 -28.53 -11.56
CA LEU A 327 -14.21 -28.29 -10.23
C LEU A 327 -15.34 -27.26 -10.24
N ILE A 328 -15.20 -26.17 -11.01
CA ILE A 328 -16.26 -25.16 -11.17
C ILE A 328 -17.55 -25.79 -11.71
N GLU A 329 -17.45 -26.72 -12.67
CA GLU A 329 -18.62 -27.41 -13.22
C GLU A 329 -19.25 -28.43 -12.27
N GLN A 330 -18.48 -28.96 -11.30
CA GLN A 330 -18.96 -29.96 -10.33
C GLN A 330 -19.58 -29.32 -9.08
N LEU A 331 -19.21 -28.09 -8.76
CA LEU A 331 -19.69 -27.40 -7.57
C LEU A 331 -21.07 -26.78 -7.79
N PRO A 332 -21.93 -26.71 -6.75
CA PRO A 332 -23.18 -25.98 -6.83
C PRO A 332 -22.93 -24.47 -7.06
N ALA A 333 -23.97 -23.78 -7.49
CA ALA A 333 -23.97 -22.32 -7.59
C ALA A 333 -23.69 -21.74 -6.20
N SER A 334 -22.59 -21.00 -6.08
CA SER A 334 -22.13 -20.39 -4.83
C SER A 334 -21.29 -19.17 -5.16
N ARG A 335 -21.06 -18.33 -4.16
CA ARG A 335 -20.18 -17.17 -4.29
C ARG A 335 -18.79 -17.59 -4.76
N GLU A 336 -18.25 -18.66 -4.18
CA GLU A 336 -16.95 -19.21 -4.57
C GLU A 336 -16.88 -19.66 -6.04
N SER A 337 -17.90 -20.37 -6.54
CA SER A 337 -17.88 -20.85 -7.93
C SER A 337 -18.05 -19.72 -8.95
N ALA A 338 -18.80 -18.66 -8.61
CA ALA A 338 -18.91 -17.45 -9.44
C ALA A 338 -17.55 -16.75 -9.58
N TYR A 339 -16.89 -16.44 -8.46
CA TYR A 339 -15.59 -15.75 -8.49
C TYR A 339 -14.47 -16.62 -9.06
N ALA A 340 -14.51 -17.94 -8.84
CA ALA A 340 -13.59 -18.86 -9.47
C ALA A 340 -13.68 -18.83 -11.00
N ALA A 341 -14.90 -18.75 -11.56
CA ALA A 341 -15.11 -18.64 -12.99
C ALA A 341 -14.57 -17.31 -13.55
N VAL A 342 -14.85 -16.18 -12.88
CA VAL A 342 -14.30 -14.87 -13.25
C VAL A 342 -12.76 -14.88 -13.20
N THR A 343 -12.19 -15.41 -12.12
CA THR A 343 -10.73 -15.52 -11.92
C THR A 343 -10.10 -16.41 -13.01
N LEU A 344 -10.70 -17.57 -13.29
CA LEU A 344 -10.24 -18.47 -14.34
C LEU A 344 -10.25 -17.80 -15.71
N ALA A 345 -11.31 -17.04 -16.04
CA ALA A 345 -11.39 -16.29 -17.30
C ALA A 345 -10.19 -15.34 -17.46
N LYS A 346 -9.89 -14.56 -16.41
CA LYS A 346 -8.77 -13.60 -16.43
C LYS A 346 -7.41 -14.28 -16.67
N LEU A 347 -7.24 -15.52 -16.21
CA LEU A 347 -6.02 -16.33 -16.38
C LEU A 347 -5.82 -16.85 -17.82
N TYR A 348 -6.76 -16.63 -18.75
CA TYR A 348 -6.54 -16.83 -20.19
C TYR A 348 -5.93 -15.61 -20.88
N SER A 349 -5.85 -14.46 -20.21
CA SER A 349 -5.15 -13.28 -20.71
C SER A 349 -3.69 -13.24 -20.25
N VAL A 350 -2.82 -12.57 -21.00
CA VAL A 350 -1.51 -12.16 -20.48
C VAL A 350 -1.70 -10.78 -19.84
N PRO A 351 -1.42 -10.61 -18.54
CA PRO A 351 -1.54 -9.31 -17.87
C PRO A 351 -0.66 -8.28 -18.59
N GLN A 352 -1.28 -7.23 -19.13
CA GLN A 352 -0.57 -6.06 -19.63
C GLN A 352 -0.63 -4.94 -18.57
N ARG A 353 0.51 -4.29 -18.32
CA ARG A 353 0.62 -3.18 -17.37
C ARG A 353 0.08 -1.86 -17.93
N ASP A 354 -0.07 -1.75 -19.24
CA ASP A 354 -0.53 -0.53 -19.92
C ASP A 354 -2.05 -0.51 -20.18
N PHE A 355 -2.79 -1.52 -19.72
CA PHE A 355 -4.23 -1.70 -19.95
C PHE A 355 -4.61 -1.69 -21.43
N SER A 356 -3.64 -1.86 -22.31
CA SER A 356 -3.92 -1.98 -23.73
C SER A 356 -4.62 -3.31 -23.98
N CYS A 357 -5.53 -3.32 -24.95
CA CYS A 357 -6.22 -4.53 -25.40
C CYS A 357 -5.31 -5.50 -26.19
N LYS A 358 -3.99 -5.41 -26.01
CA LYS A 358 -2.98 -6.28 -26.62
C LYS A 358 -2.80 -7.53 -25.77
N GLY A 359 -2.67 -8.71 -26.38
CA GLY A 359 -2.33 -9.94 -25.66
C GLY A 359 -3.51 -10.78 -25.12
N TYR A 360 -4.74 -10.53 -25.58
CA TYR A 360 -5.86 -11.44 -25.35
C TYR A 360 -5.60 -12.76 -26.08
N GLN A 361 -5.36 -13.83 -25.32
CA GLN A 361 -5.34 -15.20 -25.82
C GLN A 361 -6.64 -15.90 -25.44
N ASP A 362 -7.14 -16.77 -26.33
CA ASP A 362 -8.31 -17.62 -26.09
C ASP A 362 -9.57 -16.86 -25.61
N VAL A 363 -9.92 -15.78 -26.32
CA VAL A 363 -11.11 -14.93 -26.07
C VAL A 363 -12.40 -15.74 -25.91
N ALA A 364 -12.53 -16.86 -26.64
CA ALA A 364 -13.68 -17.74 -26.53
C ALA A 364 -13.79 -18.37 -25.13
N GLN A 365 -12.69 -18.87 -24.57
CA GLN A 365 -12.69 -19.42 -23.21
C GLN A 365 -12.96 -18.34 -22.16
N GLN A 366 -12.40 -17.13 -22.35
CA GLN A 366 -12.67 -16.01 -21.44
C GLN A 366 -14.17 -15.70 -21.38
N GLN A 367 -14.80 -15.55 -22.54
CA GLN A 367 -16.22 -15.27 -22.63
C GLN A 367 -17.06 -16.36 -21.96
N ILE A 368 -16.76 -17.65 -22.22
CA ILE A 368 -17.47 -18.79 -21.61
C ILE A 368 -17.43 -18.73 -20.08
N TRP A 369 -16.25 -18.53 -19.49
CA TRP A 369 -16.10 -18.53 -18.04
C TRP A 369 -16.70 -17.28 -17.39
N LEU A 370 -16.65 -16.13 -18.05
CA LEU A 370 -17.31 -14.92 -17.57
C LEU A 370 -18.84 -15.03 -17.61
N GLU A 371 -19.41 -15.56 -18.70
CA GLU A 371 -20.86 -15.84 -18.81
C GLU A 371 -21.30 -16.87 -17.77
N LYS A 372 -20.48 -17.90 -17.51
CA LYS A 372 -20.73 -18.86 -16.43
C LYS A 372 -20.74 -18.18 -15.05
N GLY A 373 -19.75 -17.33 -14.77
CA GLY A 373 -19.67 -16.57 -13.52
C GLY A 373 -20.88 -15.66 -13.32
N GLN A 374 -21.29 -14.94 -14.36
CA GLN A 374 -22.48 -14.08 -14.36
C GLN A 374 -23.76 -14.89 -14.11
N ALA A 375 -23.94 -16.03 -14.78
CA ALA A 375 -25.10 -16.90 -14.58
C ALA A 375 -25.18 -17.47 -13.16
N ILE A 376 -24.03 -17.88 -12.57
CA ILE A 376 -23.98 -18.32 -11.18
C ILE A 376 -24.36 -17.18 -10.24
N ALA A 377 -23.75 -16.00 -10.42
CA ALA A 377 -24.00 -14.83 -9.59
C ALA A 377 -25.47 -14.39 -9.62
N ALA A 378 -26.09 -14.35 -10.80
CA ALA A 378 -27.51 -14.05 -10.96
C ALA A 378 -28.41 -15.10 -10.30
N THR A 379 -28.02 -16.38 -10.34
CA THR A 379 -28.78 -17.49 -9.70
C THR A 379 -28.81 -17.34 -8.18
N ILE A 380 -27.68 -16.97 -7.59
CA ILE A 380 -27.54 -16.80 -6.13
C ILE A 380 -27.87 -15.38 -5.66
N GLN A 381 -28.15 -14.45 -6.60
CA GLN A 381 -28.42 -13.04 -6.34
C GLN A 381 -27.26 -12.29 -5.65
N ASP A 382 -26.01 -12.68 -5.93
CA ASP A 382 -24.83 -11.95 -5.44
C ASP A 382 -24.49 -10.81 -6.42
N ALA A 383 -24.99 -9.61 -6.09
CA ALA A 383 -24.81 -8.38 -6.87
C ALA A 383 -23.32 -8.02 -7.08
N ARG A 384 -22.47 -8.28 -6.08
CA ARG A 384 -21.03 -7.98 -6.19
C ARG A 384 -20.36 -8.93 -7.19
N ALA A 385 -20.63 -10.23 -7.11
CA ALA A 385 -20.08 -11.20 -8.06
C ALA A 385 -20.59 -10.95 -9.49
N GLU A 386 -21.87 -10.58 -9.63
CA GLU A 386 -22.49 -10.25 -10.93
C GLU A 386 -21.84 -9.00 -11.53
N SER A 387 -21.62 -7.96 -10.73
CA SER A 387 -20.92 -6.74 -11.15
C SER A 387 -19.53 -7.05 -11.73
N PHE A 388 -18.73 -7.89 -11.07
CA PHE A 388 -17.41 -8.28 -11.58
C PHE A 388 -17.48 -9.07 -12.89
N ALA A 389 -18.40 -10.02 -12.99
CA ALA A 389 -18.55 -10.81 -14.21
C ALA A 389 -19.00 -9.95 -15.41
N LEU A 390 -19.99 -9.07 -15.22
CA LEU A 390 -20.49 -8.14 -16.24
C LEU A 390 -19.43 -7.12 -16.65
N GLY A 391 -18.71 -6.56 -15.68
CA GLY A 391 -17.66 -5.57 -15.94
C GLY A 391 -16.53 -6.13 -16.80
N GLU A 392 -16.08 -7.35 -16.48
CA GLU A 392 -15.05 -8.05 -17.26
C GLU A 392 -15.57 -8.50 -18.63
N LEU A 393 -16.85 -8.86 -18.78
CA LEU A 393 -17.48 -9.05 -20.11
C LEU A 393 -17.47 -7.75 -20.92
N GLY A 394 -17.77 -6.62 -20.26
CA GLY A 394 -17.71 -5.29 -20.86
C GLY A 394 -16.30 -4.93 -21.33
N ASN A 395 -15.28 -5.24 -20.52
CA ASN A 395 -13.87 -5.05 -20.84
C ASN A 395 -13.45 -5.91 -22.04
N LEU A 396 -13.90 -7.18 -22.08
CA LEU A 396 -13.67 -8.06 -23.22
C LEU A 396 -14.31 -7.52 -24.51
N ALA A 397 -15.52 -6.96 -24.43
CA ALA A 397 -16.20 -6.33 -25.55
C ALA A 397 -15.50 -5.02 -25.99
N GLU A 398 -15.07 -4.18 -25.03
CA GLU A 398 -14.27 -2.96 -25.27
C GLU A 398 -13.02 -3.32 -26.08
N CYS A 399 -12.30 -4.35 -25.64
CA CYS A 399 -11.07 -4.80 -26.29
C CYS A 399 -11.26 -5.43 -27.66
N ARG A 400 -12.48 -5.84 -28.00
CA ARG A 400 -12.86 -6.29 -29.35
C ARG A 400 -13.37 -5.16 -30.24
N GLY A 401 -13.41 -3.92 -29.74
CA GLY A 401 -13.98 -2.76 -30.43
C GLY A 401 -15.51 -2.80 -30.52
N GLN A 402 -16.19 -3.65 -29.74
CA GLN A 402 -17.64 -3.78 -29.72
C GLN A 402 -18.24 -2.76 -28.74
N LEU A 403 -18.06 -1.47 -29.03
CA LEU A 403 -18.29 -0.39 -28.06
C LEU A 403 -19.74 -0.30 -27.56
N ASP A 404 -20.74 -0.61 -28.38
CA ASP A 404 -22.15 -0.62 -27.94
C ASP A 404 -22.42 -1.73 -26.92
N VAL A 405 -21.91 -2.94 -27.18
CA VAL A 405 -22.01 -4.10 -26.28
C VAL A 405 -21.23 -3.82 -24.99
N ALA A 406 -20.03 -3.25 -25.11
CA ALA A 406 -19.21 -2.84 -23.98
C ALA A 406 -19.94 -1.81 -23.11
N THR A 407 -20.58 -0.81 -23.72
CA THR A 407 -21.37 0.21 -23.01
C THR A 407 -22.49 -0.45 -22.20
N GLN A 408 -23.28 -1.33 -22.82
CA GLN A 408 -24.41 -2.01 -22.18
C GLN A 408 -23.97 -2.87 -20.99
N LEU A 409 -22.94 -3.70 -21.18
CA LEU A 409 -22.42 -4.58 -20.13
C LEU A 409 -21.82 -3.78 -18.97
N THR A 410 -21.08 -2.70 -19.27
CA THR A 410 -20.47 -1.83 -18.25
C THR A 410 -21.56 -1.10 -17.44
N GLN A 411 -22.64 -0.65 -18.07
CA GLN A 411 -23.78 -0.05 -17.36
C GLN A 411 -24.47 -1.05 -16.43
N GLN A 412 -24.68 -2.29 -16.87
CA GLN A 412 -25.24 -3.34 -16.02
C GLN A 412 -24.31 -3.65 -14.84
N ALA A 413 -22.99 -3.67 -15.06
CA ALA A 413 -22.00 -3.85 -14.00
C ALA A 413 -22.02 -2.72 -12.96
N GLN A 414 -22.22 -1.47 -13.40
CA GLN A 414 -22.37 -0.31 -12.51
C GLN A 414 -23.66 -0.38 -11.69
N LEU A 415 -24.78 -0.80 -12.30
CA LEU A 415 -26.05 -0.98 -11.59
C LEU A 415 -25.92 -2.05 -10.50
N ALA A 416 -25.38 -3.22 -10.85
CA ALA A 416 -25.13 -4.30 -9.90
C ALA A 416 -24.16 -3.86 -8.76
N ALA A 417 -23.19 -2.98 -9.04
CA ALA A 417 -22.31 -2.41 -8.02
C ALA A 417 -23.00 -1.37 -7.12
N GLY A 418 -23.96 -0.61 -7.65
CA GLY A 418 -24.66 0.47 -6.96
C GLY A 418 -25.78 0.00 -6.02
N ASP A 419 -26.30 -1.22 -6.21
CA ASP A 419 -27.40 -1.76 -5.41
C ASP A 419 -27.00 -2.16 -3.98
N ALA A 420 -25.70 -2.35 -3.71
CA ALA A 420 -25.18 -2.67 -2.37
C ALA A 420 -23.99 -1.77 -2.00
N LEU A 421 -24.00 -1.20 -0.79
CA LEU A 421 -22.87 -0.41 -0.26
C LEU A 421 -21.54 -1.20 -0.24
N GLU A 422 -21.62 -2.54 -0.12
CA GLU A 422 -20.45 -3.44 -0.08
C GLU A 422 -19.83 -3.75 -1.46
N SER A 423 -20.48 -3.36 -2.56
CA SER A 423 -20.00 -3.55 -3.93
C SER A 423 -19.41 -2.30 -4.57
N ALA A 424 -19.25 -1.21 -3.80
CA ALA A 424 -18.64 0.02 -4.30
C ALA A 424 -17.17 -0.18 -4.74
N ASP A 425 -16.51 -1.25 -4.28
CA ASP A 425 -15.15 -1.63 -4.66
C ASP A 425 -14.98 -2.01 -6.14
N SER A 426 -16.06 -2.44 -6.82
CA SER A 426 -16.07 -2.64 -8.26
C SER A 426 -16.59 -1.43 -9.04
N LEU A 427 -17.23 -0.47 -8.40
CA LEU A 427 -17.92 0.63 -9.11
C LEU A 427 -16.94 1.55 -9.85
N TYR A 428 -15.87 2.00 -9.19
CA TYR A 428 -14.89 2.91 -9.79
C TYR A 428 -14.21 2.32 -11.04
N LEU A 429 -14.02 0.99 -11.02
CA LEU A 429 -13.46 0.21 -12.10
C LEU A 429 -14.32 0.32 -13.37
N TRP A 430 -15.64 0.23 -13.21
CA TRP A 430 -16.61 0.31 -14.30
C TRP A 430 -16.88 1.74 -14.74
N GLU A 431 -16.84 2.71 -13.82
CA GLU A 431 -16.85 4.15 -14.15
C GLU A 431 -15.64 4.53 -15.00
N TRP A 432 -14.46 4.04 -14.62
CA TRP A 432 -13.25 4.23 -15.41
C TRP A 432 -13.35 3.56 -16.79
N GLN A 433 -13.85 2.32 -16.86
CA GLN A 433 -14.10 1.61 -18.11
C GLN A 433 -15.07 2.38 -19.02
N MET A 434 -16.13 2.95 -18.48
CA MET A 434 -17.04 3.81 -19.22
C MET A 434 -16.33 5.03 -19.81
N GLY A 435 -15.39 5.63 -19.05
CA GLY A 435 -14.55 6.72 -19.52
C GLY A 435 -13.70 6.33 -20.74
N ARG A 436 -13.09 5.14 -20.73
CA ARG A 436 -12.33 4.63 -21.88
C ARG A 436 -13.21 4.33 -23.09
N ILE A 437 -14.39 3.73 -22.88
CA ILE A 437 -15.36 3.44 -23.95
C ILE A 437 -15.82 4.75 -24.62
N HIS A 438 -16.17 5.77 -23.84
CA HIS A 438 -16.55 7.08 -24.38
C HIS A 438 -15.41 7.77 -25.13
N LEU A 439 -14.17 7.62 -24.65
CA LEU A 439 -13.00 8.13 -25.37
C LEU A 439 -12.83 7.42 -26.72
N ALA A 440 -12.99 6.10 -26.78
CA ALA A 440 -12.96 5.32 -28.01
C ALA A 440 -14.10 5.68 -28.99
N GLN A 441 -15.24 6.15 -28.48
CA GLN A 441 -16.37 6.68 -29.26
C GLN A 441 -16.14 8.13 -29.74
N GLY A 442 -15.07 8.80 -29.30
CA GLY A 442 -14.81 10.22 -29.60
C GLY A 442 -15.65 11.19 -28.77
N ASN A 443 -16.33 10.72 -27.72
CA ASN A 443 -17.15 11.56 -26.83
C ASN A 443 -16.33 12.01 -25.60
N LEU A 444 -15.55 13.08 -25.80
CA LEU A 444 -14.62 13.61 -24.80
C LEU A 444 -15.30 14.06 -23.50
N GLU A 445 -16.45 14.74 -23.58
CA GLU A 445 -17.12 15.27 -22.39
C GLU A 445 -17.69 14.15 -21.52
N SER A 446 -18.33 13.13 -22.13
CA SER A 446 -18.79 11.96 -21.38
C SER A 446 -17.64 11.13 -20.82
N ALA A 447 -16.52 11.04 -21.53
CA ALA A 447 -15.32 10.41 -21.00
C ALA A 447 -14.84 11.12 -19.73
N LYS A 448 -14.65 12.45 -19.79
CA LYS A 448 -14.23 13.26 -18.64
C LYS A 448 -15.15 13.09 -17.44
N ALA A 449 -16.47 13.11 -17.65
CA ALA A 449 -17.45 12.91 -16.58
C ALA A 449 -17.29 11.54 -15.91
N ALA A 450 -17.10 10.49 -16.69
CA ALA A 450 -16.92 9.14 -16.16
C ALA A 450 -15.59 8.97 -15.37
N TYR A 451 -14.50 9.58 -15.83
CA TYR A 451 -13.24 9.59 -15.06
C TYR A 451 -13.36 10.38 -13.75
N THR A 452 -14.02 11.55 -13.77
CA THR A 452 -14.28 12.32 -12.55
C THR A 452 -15.08 11.50 -11.53
N GLN A 453 -16.10 10.79 -12.01
CA GLN A 453 -16.90 9.91 -11.18
C GLN A 453 -16.04 8.77 -10.58
N ALA A 454 -15.23 8.09 -11.39
CA ALA A 454 -14.33 7.03 -10.93
C ALA A 454 -13.36 7.51 -9.83
N ILE A 455 -12.77 8.70 -10.01
CA ILE A 455 -11.87 9.30 -9.02
C ILE A 455 -12.62 9.64 -7.72
N THR A 456 -13.85 10.17 -7.82
CA THR A 456 -14.68 10.50 -6.66
C THR A 456 -15.06 9.25 -5.86
N THR A 457 -15.43 8.17 -6.55
CA THR A 457 -15.70 6.86 -5.94
C THR A 457 -14.46 6.32 -5.26
N LEU A 458 -13.30 6.35 -5.93
CA LEU A 458 -12.00 5.96 -5.36
C LEU A 458 -11.67 6.73 -4.08
N GLU A 459 -11.79 8.06 -4.10
CA GLU A 459 -11.54 8.91 -2.91
C GLU A 459 -12.41 8.51 -1.72
N THR A 460 -13.64 8.04 -1.97
CA THR A 460 -14.58 7.64 -0.93
C THR A 460 -14.23 6.29 -0.30
N ILE A 461 -13.81 5.32 -1.12
CA ILE A 461 -13.65 3.92 -0.68
C ILE A 461 -12.19 3.50 -0.42
N ARG A 462 -11.21 4.33 -0.80
CA ARG A 462 -9.79 3.95 -0.78
C ARG A 462 -9.30 3.53 0.60
N SER A 463 -9.73 4.21 1.67
CA SER A 463 -9.39 3.83 3.04
C SER A 463 -9.91 2.45 3.39
N ASP A 464 -11.17 2.16 3.06
CA ASP A 464 -11.78 0.86 3.31
C ASP A 464 -11.05 -0.24 2.53
N ILE A 465 -10.62 0.01 1.29
CA ILE A 465 -9.83 -0.94 0.49
C ILE A 465 -8.46 -1.21 1.14
N LEU A 466 -7.71 -0.15 1.49
CA LEU A 466 -6.35 -0.27 2.04
C LEU A 466 -6.32 -0.87 3.45
N THR A 467 -7.34 -0.59 4.25
CA THR A 467 -7.48 -1.19 5.59
C THR A 467 -7.97 -2.63 5.52
N ALA A 468 -8.78 -2.98 4.50
CA ALA A 468 -9.31 -4.32 4.35
C ALA A 468 -8.29 -5.36 3.89
N ASP A 469 -7.39 -5.00 2.98
CA ASP A 469 -6.44 -5.96 2.42
C ASP A 469 -5.09 -5.31 2.09
N ARG A 470 -4.09 -5.54 2.95
CA ARG A 470 -2.72 -5.08 2.72
C ARG A 470 -2.06 -5.72 1.51
N ASP A 471 -2.57 -6.83 0.98
CA ASP A 471 -2.04 -7.38 -0.26
C ASP A 471 -2.31 -6.46 -1.46
N LEU A 472 -3.41 -5.69 -1.43
CA LEU A 472 -3.76 -4.73 -2.50
C LEU A 472 -2.86 -3.50 -2.51
N GLN A 473 -2.22 -3.18 -1.37
CA GLN A 473 -1.22 -2.10 -1.26
C GLN A 473 -0.11 -2.25 -2.31
N PHE A 474 0.23 -3.50 -2.63
CA PHE A 474 1.29 -3.83 -3.56
C PHE A 474 0.90 -3.63 -5.03
N ASP A 475 -0.40 -3.47 -5.32
CA ASP A 475 -0.96 -3.43 -6.67
C ASP A 475 -1.48 -2.04 -7.09
N PHE A 476 -1.41 -1.02 -6.22
CA PHE A 476 -1.88 0.35 -6.50
C PHE A 476 -1.39 0.93 -7.84
N ARG A 477 -0.08 0.81 -8.10
CA ARG A 477 0.56 1.27 -9.35
C ARG A 477 -0.10 0.66 -10.59
N ASP A 478 -0.47 -0.61 -10.49
CA ASP A 478 -0.95 -1.41 -11.62
C ASP A 478 -2.48 -1.38 -11.75
N THR A 479 -3.19 -0.59 -10.92
CA THR A 479 -4.65 -0.67 -10.80
C THR A 479 -5.34 0.68 -10.61
N VAL A 480 -4.79 1.54 -9.76
CA VAL A 480 -5.41 2.80 -9.32
C VAL A 480 -4.72 4.01 -9.95
N GLU A 481 -3.39 4.08 -9.88
CA GLU A 481 -2.58 5.14 -10.50
C GLU A 481 -2.94 5.45 -11.98
N PRO A 482 -3.21 4.45 -12.83
CA PRO A 482 -3.56 4.67 -14.24
C PRO A 482 -4.85 5.46 -14.45
N VAL A 483 -5.81 5.37 -13.53
CA VAL A 483 -7.08 6.12 -13.59
C VAL A 483 -6.79 7.62 -13.54
N TYR A 484 -5.96 8.05 -12.59
CA TYR A 484 -5.54 9.44 -12.42
C TYR A 484 -4.71 9.92 -13.62
N ARG A 485 -3.71 9.13 -14.03
CA ARG A 485 -2.83 9.51 -15.15
C ARG A 485 -3.58 9.67 -16.46
N GLN A 486 -4.50 8.76 -16.78
CA GLN A 486 -5.34 8.86 -17.98
C GLN A 486 -6.27 10.08 -17.92
N TYR A 487 -6.82 10.41 -16.76
CA TYR A 487 -7.63 11.62 -16.60
C TYR A 487 -6.79 12.90 -16.79
N ILE A 488 -5.57 12.95 -16.25
CA ILE A 488 -4.64 14.06 -16.48
C ILE A 488 -4.35 14.21 -17.97
N THR A 489 -4.01 13.12 -18.67
CA THR A 489 -3.81 13.11 -20.13
C THR A 489 -5.05 13.63 -20.87
N LEU A 490 -6.26 13.26 -20.44
CA LEU A 490 -7.51 13.70 -21.05
C LEU A 490 -7.78 15.20 -20.89
N GLN A 491 -7.31 15.79 -19.78
CA GLN A 491 -7.44 17.22 -19.51
C GLN A 491 -6.38 18.07 -20.22
N LEU A 492 -5.20 17.49 -20.44
CA LEU A 492 -4.15 18.03 -21.29
C LEU A 492 -4.62 17.94 -22.76
N GLN A 493 -5.38 18.94 -23.21
CA GLN A 493 -5.80 19.06 -24.61
C GLN A 493 -4.57 19.08 -25.52
N GLU A 494 -4.24 17.96 -26.17
CA GLU A 494 -3.14 17.94 -27.12
C GLU A 494 -3.42 18.92 -28.26
N PRO A 495 -2.48 19.81 -28.61
CA PRO A 495 -2.60 20.59 -29.83
C PRO A 495 -2.62 19.63 -31.02
N SER A 496 -3.75 19.61 -31.73
CA SER A 496 -3.93 18.86 -32.97
C SER A 496 -2.77 19.17 -33.91
N ASN A 497 -1.95 18.14 -34.18
CA ASN A 497 -0.88 18.08 -35.19
C ASN A 497 -0.87 19.26 -36.16
N GLN A 498 -0.12 20.30 -35.85
CA GLN A 498 0.42 21.24 -36.84
C GLN A 498 1.40 22.22 -36.18
N VAL A 499 2.64 22.13 -36.65
CA VAL A 499 3.74 23.09 -36.50
C VAL A 499 4.55 23.00 -35.21
N ALA A 500 5.81 22.59 -35.37
CA ALA A 500 6.88 22.74 -34.41
C ALA A 500 7.18 24.23 -34.14
N ILE A 501 6.34 24.94 -33.39
CA ILE A 501 6.58 26.33 -32.97
C ILE A 501 6.06 26.51 -31.53
N LYS A 502 7.02 26.74 -30.61
CA LYS A 502 6.92 27.00 -29.15
C LYS A 502 6.54 25.80 -28.28
N GLN A 503 7.52 25.31 -27.50
CA GLN A 503 7.40 24.24 -26.50
C GLN A 503 6.52 24.63 -25.29
N THR A 504 6.09 25.89 -25.20
CA THR A 504 5.23 26.43 -24.14
C THR A 504 3.83 26.76 -24.65
N GLN A 505 2.82 26.16 -24.02
CA GLN A 505 1.40 26.46 -24.26
C GLN A 505 0.79 27.12 -23.03
N ARG A 506 -0.07 28.13 -23.24
CA ARG A 506 -0.99 28.63 -22.21
C ARG A 506 -2.30 27.88 -22.30
N LEU A 507 -2.67 27.19 -21.22
CA LEU A 507 -3.99 26.55 -21.08
C LEU A 507 -4.97 27.52 -20.39
N PRO A 508 -6.28 27.37 -20.60
CA PRO A 508 -7.28 28.07 -19.80
C PRO A 508 -7.14 27.69 -18.31
N ASP A 509 -7.29 28.67 -17.41
CA ASP A 509 -7.09 28.50 -15.96
C ASP A 509 -7.92 27.35 -15.36
N ARG A 510 -9.14 27.15 -15.88
CA ARG A 510 -10.03 26.05 -15.45
C ARG A 510 -9.41 24.67 -15.68
N ASN A 511 -8.71 24.46 -16.81
CA ASN A 511 -8.11 23.17 -17.14
C ASN A 511 -6.87 22.90 -16.27
N VAL A 512 -6.05 23.94 -16.06
CA VAL A 512 -4.86 23.85 -15.20
C VAL A 512 -5.25 23.51 -13.76
N SER A 513 -6.28 24.17 -13.23
CA SER A 513 -6.78 23.91 -11.88
C SER A 513 -7.23 22.46 -11.69
N GLU A 514 -7.95 21.89 -12.66
CA GLU A 514 -8.43 20.50 -12.57
C GLU A 514 -7.29 19.48 -12.67
N ILE A 515 -6.29 19.75 -13.53
CA ILE A 515 -5.10 18.91 -13.65
C ILE A 515 -4.32 18.91 -12.34
N LEU A 516 -4.02 20.09 -11.79
CA LEU A 516 -3.27 20.22 -10.54
C LEU A 516 -4.01 19.57 -9.36
N LYS A 517 -5.34 19.74 -9.30
CA LYS A 517 -6.18 19.02 -8.33
C LYS A 517 -6.03 17.51 -8.47
N THR A 518 -6.09 16.98 -9.68
CA THR A 518 -5.93 15.53 -9.94
C THR A 518 -4.53 15.04 -9.56
N VAL A 519 -3.48 15.82 -9.85
CA VAL A 519 -2.10 15.52 -9.43
C VAL A 519 -2.01 15.44 -7.92
N ASP A 520 -2.60 16.40 -7.19
CA ASP A 520 -2.58 16.39 -5.72
C ASP A 520 -3.30 15.17 -5.14
N VAL A 521 -4.46 14.80 -5.71
CA VAL A 521 -5.19 13.60 -5.27
C VAL A 521 -4.37 12.33 -5.54
N LEU A 522 -3.69 12.24 -6.70
CA LEU A 522 -2.78 11.13 -7.00
C LEU A 522 -1.64 11.05 -5.99
N ARG A 523 -1.04 12.19 -5.60
CA ARG A 523 0.04 12.21 -4.59
C ARG A 523 -0.44 11.77 -3.22
N LEU A 524 -1.64 12.20 -2.82
CA LEU A 524 -2.26 11.70 -1.59
C LEU A 524 -2.53 10.20 -1.67
N ALA A 525 -2.97 9.70 -2.83
CA ALA A 525 -3.20 8.28 -3.07
C ALA A 525 -1.93 7.44 -2.93
N GLU A 526 -0.83 7.89 -3.53
CA GLU A 526 0.49 7.25 -3.44
C GLU A 526 0.98 7.19 -1.99
N LEU A 527 0.84 8.29 -1.23
CA LEU A 527 1.24 8.35 0.17
C LEU A 527 0.38 7.44 1.04
N GLN A 528 -0.95 7.49 0.92
CA GLN A 528 -1.84 6.60 1.67
C GLN A 528 -1.59 5.13 1.34
N ASN A 529 -1.31 4.82 0.06
CA ASN A 529 -0.90 3.48 -0.32
C ASN A 529 0.43 3.09 0.33
N PHE A 530 1.44 3.94 0.32
CA PHE A 530 2.73 3.62 0.95
C PHE A 530 2.58 3.28 2.44
N PHE A 531 1.76 4.03 3.19
CA PHE A 531 1.59 3.80 4.63
C PHE A 531 0.48 2.79 4.98
N GLY A 532 -0.44 2.54 4.04
CA GLY A 532 -1.65 1.72 4.19
C GLY A 532 -2.53 2.11 5.38
N ASN A 533 -2.60 3.39 5.69
CA ASN A 533 -3.53 3.92 6.68
C ASN A 533 -4.02 5.33 6.26
N ASP A 534 -5.02 5.82 6.97
CA ASP A 534 -5.71 7.08 6.69
C ASP A 534 -5.10 8.32 7.39
N CYS A 535 -4.07 8.16 8.22
CA CYS A 535 -3.79 9.18 9.23
C CYS A 535 -2.91 10.36 8.75
N VAL A 536 -3.46 11.56 9.04
CA VAL A 536 -2.88 12.90 9.24
C VAL A 536 -2.41 13.72 8.02
N LEU A 537 -2.56 13.25 6.79
CA LEU A 537 -2.44 14.17 5.64
C LEU A 537 -3.80 14.80 5.31
N VAL A 538 -4.32 15.63 6.23
CA VAL A 538 -5.47 16.48 5.90
C VAL A 538 -4.96 17.54 4.93
N ALA A 539 -5.24 17.33 3.64
CA ALA A 539 -5.05 18.36 2.63
C ALA A 539 -5.69 19.66 3.14
N SER A 540 -4.84 20.62 3.47
CA SER A 540 -5.30 21.85 4.10
C SER A 540 -5.96 22.68 3.00
N GLN A 541 -7.28 22.85 3.06
CA GLN A 541 -8.00 23.67 2.09
C GLN A 541 -7.36 25.06 1.95
N GLY A 542 -7.09 25.49 0.73
CA GLY A 542 -6.42 26.76 0.44
C GLY A 542 -4.97 26.84 0.93
N ALA A 543 -4.29 25.69 1.15
CA ALA A 543 -2.87 25.67 1.52
C ALA A 543 -2.00 26.28 0.41
N ARG A 544 -2.24 25.87 -0.84
CA ARG A 544 -1.61 26.44 -2.02
C ARG A 544 -1.69 27.97 -2.04
N ASP A 545 -2.89 28.51 -1.95
CA ASP A 545 -3.12 29.97 -2.03
C ASP A 545 -2.39 30.70 -0.90
N ARG A 546 -2.42 30.16 0.32
CA ARG A 546 -1.70 30.74 1.47
C ARG A 546 -0.19 30.73 1.29
N LEU A 547 0.39 29.62 0.85
CA LEU A 547 1.83 29.51 0.60
C LEU A 547 2.28 30.52 -0.46
N LEU A 548 1.54 30.62 -1.56
CA LEU A 548 1.89 31.54 -2.65
C LEU A 548 1.64 33.01 -2.30
N THR A 549 0.61 33.30 -1.49
CA THR A 549 0.36 34.68 -1.00
C THR A 549 1.46 35.15 -0.05
N ASN A 550 2.00 34.26 0.78
CA ASN A 550 3.03 34.59 1.77
C ASN A 550 4.44 34.74 1.16
N ASP A 551 4.67 34.23 -0.05
CA ASP A 551 5.96 34.32 -0.76
C ASP A 551 5.74 34.70 -2.25
N PRO A 552 5.53 36.01 -2.54
CA PRO A 552 5.15 36.51 -3.85
C PRO A 552 6.28 36.46 -4.91
N PHE A 553 7.39 35.76 -4.63
CA PHE A 553 8.50 35.55 -5.56
C PHE A 553 8.76 34.07 -5.84
N THR A 554 7.79 33.20 -5.53
CA THR A 554 7.88 31.76 -5.76
C THR A 554 7.22 31.34 -7.07
N THR A 555 7.93 30.55 -7.87
CA THR A 555 7.36 29.79 -8.99
C THR A 555 7.26 28.32 -8.60
N VAL A 556 6.10 27.71 -8.82
CA VAL A 556 5.88 26.27 -8.60
C VAL A 556 5.96 25.54 -9.92
N ILE A 557 6.81 24.51 -9.99
CA ILE A 557 6.96 23.64 -11.16
C ILE A 557 6.48 22.24 -10.76
N SER A 558 5.30 21.85 -11.24
CA SER A 558 4.77 20.50 -11.06
C SER A 558 5.09 19.66 -12.29
N SER A 559 5.75 18.52 -12.10
CA SER A 559 5.95 17.56 -13.20
C SER A 559 4.90 16.45 -13.16
N VAL A 560 4.56 15.95 -14.34
CA VAL A 560 3.68 14.79 -14.53
C VAL A 560 4.34 13.87 -15.56
N VAL A 561 4.64 12.63 -15.16
CA VAL A 561 5.17 11.60 -16.05
C VAL A 561 3.99 10.84 -16.64
N LEU A 562 3.79 10.98 -17.95
CA LEU A 562 2.80 10.25 -18.71
C LEU A 562 3.44 9.02 -19.37
N SER A 563 2.65 8.24 -20.10
CA SER A 563 3.13 7.01 -20.74
C SER A 563 4.21 7.22 -21.80
N ASP A 564 4.27 8.40 -22.41
CA ASP A 564 5.15 8.72 -23.54
C ASP A 564 5.87 10.08 -23.40
N SER A 565 5.61 10.82 -22.34
CA SER A 565 6.07 12.20 -22.19
C SER A 565 6.14 12.63 -20.74
N VAL A 566 6.91 13.70 -20.49
CA VAL A 566 6.86 14.46 -19.24
C VAL A 566 6.21 15.81 -19.51
N VAL A 567 5.27 16.21 -18.66
CA VAL A 567 4.61 17.52 -18.73
C VAL A 567 5.01 18.32 -17.51
N LEU A 568 5.45 19.57 -17.72
CA LEU A 568 5.70 20.53 -16.65
C LEU A 568 4.58 21.57 -16.64
N LEU A 569 4.04 21.83 -15.45
CA LEU A 569 3.07 22.88 -15.16
C LEU A 569 3.78 23.90 -14.27
N ALA A 570 4.17 25.04 -14.85
CA ALA A 570 4.87 26.10 -14.14
C ALA A 570 3.87 27.22 -13.79
N THR A 571 3.46 27.30 -12.52
CA THR A 571 2.63 28.40 -12.00
C THR A 571 3.54 29.50 -11.44
N PHE A 572 3.46 30.68 -12.01
CA PHE A 572 4.27 31.85 -11.66
C PHE A 572 3.57 32.75 -10.61
N PRO A 573 4.28 33.69 -9.97
CA PRO A 573 3.71 34.61 -8.97
C PRO A 573 2.53 35.47 -9.40
N ASP A 574 2.34 35.67 -10.70
CA ASP A 574 1.21 36.43 -11.25
C ASP A 574 0.02 35.55 -11.62
N ASP A 575 -0.04 34.34 -11.05
CA ASP A 575 -1.01 33.28 -11.28
C ASP A 575 -1.07 32.73 -12.72
N THR A 576 -0.17 33.19 -13.60
CA THR A 576 -0.07 32.60 -14.95
C THR A 576 0.54 31.20 -14.86
N THR A 577 0.02 30.27 -15.67
CA THR A 577 0.60 28.93 -15.79
C THR A 577 1.06 28.66 -17.23
N GLU A 578 2.31 28.20 -17.37
CA GLU A 578 2.86 27.70 -18.63
C GLU A 578 2.99 26.18 -18.59
N VAL A 579 2.68 25.54 -19.72
CA VAL A 579 2.75 24.09 -19.89
C VAL A 579 3.87 23.74 -20.86
N VAL A 580 4.78 22.88 -20.45
CA VAL A 580 5.91 22.39 -21.26
C VAL A 580 5.76 20.89 -21.49
N TYR A 581 5.88 20.46 -22.74
CA TYR A 581 5.85 19.04 -23.12
C TYR A 581 7.24 18.53 -23.52
N ILE A 582 7.70 17.48 -22.84
CA ILE A 582 8.94 16.77 -23.12
C ILE A 582 8.57 15.38 -23.65
N ARG A 583 8.62 15.23 -24.97
CA ARG A 583 8.07 14.05 -25.67
C ARG A 583 9.00 12.84 -25.78
N ASP A 584 10.29 13.01 -25.49
CA ASP A 584 11.28 11.94 -25.59
C ASP A 584 11.54 11.35 -24.20
N LEU A 585 10.56 10.58 -23.70
CA LEU A 585 10.55 10.05 -22.32
C LEU A 585 11.77 9.18 -22.03
N ASP A 586 12.10 8.26 -22.94
CA ASP A 586 13.25 7.36 -22.77
C ASP A 586 14.56 8.15 -22.65
N ARG A 587 14.73 9.18 -23.48
CA ARG A 587 15.95 10.02 -23.45
C ARG A 587 16.05 10.85 -22.20
N ILE A 588 14.97 11.45 -21.69
CA ILE A 588 15.04 12.22 -20.45
C ILE A 588 15.32 11.31 -19.24
N ILE A 589 14.75 10.09 -19.22
CA ILE A 589 15.06 9.07 -18.20
C ILE A 589 16.55 8.69 -18.28
N GLU A 590 17.06 8.39 -19.47
CA GLU A 590 18.48 8.04 -19.66
C GLU A 590 19.40 9.19 -19.21
N THR A 591 19.07 10.42 -19.59
CA THR A 591 19.86 11.61 -19.21
C THR A 591 19.84 11.83 -17.69
N ALA A 592 18.68 11.65 -17.06
CA ALA A 592 18.50 11.72 -15.62
C ALA A 592 19.32 10.66 -14.87
N ASP A 593 19.35 9.42 -15.38
CA ASP A 593 20.14 8.35 -14.80
C ASP A 593 21.64 8.57 -14.95
N GLN A 594 22.09 9.07 -16.11
CA GLN A 594 23.48 9.45 -16.33
C GLN A 594 23.92 10.58 -15.38
N PHE A 595 23.08 11.61 -15.21
CA PHE A 595 23.31 12.72 -14.28
C PHE A 595 23.47 12.21 -12.84
N ARG A 596 22.49 11.46 -12.34
CA ARG A 596 22.48 10.91 -10.98
C ARG A 596 23.69 10.01 -10.73
N SER A 597 24.00 9.12 -11.67
CA SER A 597 25.13 8.19 -11.55
C SER A 597 26.48 8.92 -11.53
N GLY A 598 26.62 10.02 -12.27
CA GLY A 598 27.82 10.86 -12.28
C GLY A 598 28.08 11.57 -10.95
N LEU A 599 27.02 11.99 -10.25
CA LEU A 599 27.11 12.66 -8.95
C LEU A 599 27.55 11.72 -7.83
N LYS A 600 27.16 10.44 -7.88
CA LYS A 600 27.57 9.43 -6.90
C LYS A 600 29.06 9.05 -6.99
N ARG A 601 29.74 9.39 -8.09
CA ARG A 601 31.18 9.11 -8.30
C ARG A 601 32.06 10.30 -7.88
N TYR A 602 31.80 10.90 -6.72
CA TYR A 602 32.49 12.11 -6.25
C TYR A 602 33.97 11.91 -5.87
N ILE A 603 34.45 10.67 -5.84
CA ILE A 603 35.87 10.33 -5.65
C ILE A 603 36.71 10.67 -6.90
N VAL A 604 36.10 10.80 -8.08
CA VAL A 604 36.78 11.17 -9.33
C VAL A 604 36.72 12.69 -9.53
N ARG A 605 37.88 13.34 -9.72
CA ARG A 605 38.00 14.81 -9.86
C ARG A 605 37.31 15.40 -11.09
N GLU A 606 37.07 14.60 -12.13
CA GLU A 606 36.53 15.10 -13.40
C GLU A 606 35.03 14.80 -13.50
N TYR A 607 34.21 15.77 -13.08
CA TYR A 607 32.76 15.71 -13.16
C TYR A 607 32.28 16.10 -14.58
N ASN A 608 31.51 15.22 -15.23
CA ASN A 608 30.89 15.51 -16.52
C ASN A 608 29.57 16.27 -16.33
N SER A 609 29.55 17.57 -16.63
CA SER A 609 28.35 18.41 -16.50
C SER A 609 27.37 18.33 -17.67
N ALA A 610 27.67 17.57 -18.73
CA ALA A 610 26.81 17.53 -19.93
C ALA A 610 25.38 17.03 -19.63
N PRO A 611 25.15 15.97 -18.81
CA PRO A 611 23.79 15.58 -18.42
C PRO A 611 23.05 16.66 -17.62
N ALA A 612 23.75 17.40 -16.75
CA ALA A 612 23.16 18.51 -15.99
C ALA A 612 22.70 19.66 -16.89
N GLN A 613 23.48 19.97 -17.93
CA GLN A 613 23.14 20.97 -18.94
C GLN A 613 21.97 20.52 -19.81
N ALA A 614 21.96 19.26 -20.25
CA ALA A 614 20.86 18.71 -21.05
C ALA A 614 19.53 18.74 -20.28
N LEU A 615 19.55 18.38 -19.00
CA LEU A 615 18.36 18.47 -18.14
C LEU A 615 17.93 19.93 -17.91
N TYR A 616 18.88 20.87 -17.72
CA TYR A 616 18.54 22.29 -17.63
C TYR A 616 17.81 22.78 -18.89
N GLN A 617 18.33 22.45 -20.07
CA GLN A 617 17.74 22.84 -21.37
C GLN A 617 16.33 22.28 -21.57
N GLN A 618 16.06 21.08 -21.04
CA GLN A 618 14.75 20.44 -21.15
C GLN A 618 13.76 20.93 -20.10
N LEU A 619 14.21 21.14 -18.85
CA LEU A 619 13.34 21.38 -17.70
C LEU A 619 13.16 22.87 -17.34
N ILE A 620 14.20 23.68 -17.53
CA ILE A 620 14.26 25.06 -17.02
C ILE A 620 14.29 26.10 -18.12
N GLU A 621 15.10 25.90 -19.17
CA GLU A 621 15.23 26.86 -20.29
C GLU A 621 13.87 27.28 -20.89
N PRO A 622 12.88 26.40 -21.10
CA PRO A 622 11.57 26.79 -21.62
C PRO A 622 10.81 27.78 -20.73
N LEU A 623 11.14 27.85 -19.43
CA LEU A 623 10.45 28.64 -18.41
C LEU A 623 11.17 29.97 -18.09
N GLU A 624 12.41 30.17 -18.56
CA GLU A 624 13.24 31.34 -18.20
C GLU A 624 12.56 32.68 -18.46
N SER A 625 11.78 32.78 -19.54
CA SER A 625 11.07 34.02 -19.87
C SER A 625 9.99 34.37 -18.82
N GLY A 626 9.30 33.37 -18.27
CA GLY A 626 8.33 33.53 -17.19
C GLY A 626 9.00 33.84 -15.86
N LEU A 627 10.10 33.15 -15.55
CA LEU A 627 10.90 33.35 -14.33
C LEU A 627 11.45 34.78 -14.24
N ALA A 628 12.04 35.29 -15.32
CA ALA A 628 12.58 36.64 -15.40
C ALA A 628 11.49 37.71 -15.32
N ARG A 629 10.36 37.49 -16.00
CA ARG A 629 9.21 38.41 -16.04
C ARG A 629 8.58 38.63 -14.67
N THR A 630 8.61 37.63 -13.81
CA THR A 630 7.96 37.64 -12.49
C THR A 630 8.93 37.84 -11.33
N ASN A 631 10.22 38.10 -11.64
CA ASN A 631 11.28 38.28 -10.64
C ASN A 631 11.32 37.12 -9.63
N THR A 632 11.23 35.89 -10.14
CA THR A 632 11.24 34.69 -9.31
C THR A 632 12.55 34.60 -8.53
N GLN A 633 12.46 34.31 -7.22
CA GLN A 633 13.59 34.08 -6.32
C GLN A 633 13.65 32.63 -5.83
N THR A 634 12.50 31.97 -5.73
CA THR A 634 12.38 30.59 -5.23
C THR A 634 11.69 29.72 -6.27
N LEU A 635 12.24 28.53 -6.51
CA LEU A 635 11.63 27.46 -7.29
C LEU A 635 11.18 26.33 -6.36
N VAL A 636 9.88 26.04 -6.39
CA VAL A 636 9.30 24.93 -5.63
C VAL A 636 8.88 23.84 -6.60
N PHE A 637 9.44 22.64 -6.43
CA PHE A 637 9.18 21.52 -7.30
C PHE A 637 8.19 20.53 -6.67
N VAL A 638 7.15 20.16 -7.44
CA VAL A 638 6.26 19.03 -7.14
C VAL A 638 6.59 17.93 -8.15
N GLN A 639 7.52 17.05 -7.79
CA GLN A 639 8.11 16.09 -8.74
C GLN A 639 7.36 14.75 -8.81
N ASP A 640 7.23 14.24 -10.03
CA ASP A 640 6.71 12.92 -10.36
C ASP A 640 7.79 11.91 -10.73
N GLY A 641 7.54 10.63 -10.44
CA GLY A 641 8.37 9.49 -10.82
C GLY A 641 9.87 9.71 -10.61
N PHE A 642 10.65 9.43 -11.65
CA PHE A 642 12.12 9.51 -11.62
C PHE A 642 12.67 10.92 -11.30
N LEU A 643 11.90 11.99 -11.55
CA LEU A 643 12.35 13.36 -11.31
C LEU A 643 12.48 13.71 -9.83
N ARG A 644 11.84 12.95 -8.93
CA ARG A 644 11.96 13.09 -7.47
C ARG A 644 13.39 12.93 -6.97
N ASN A 645 14.19 12.14 -7.69
CA ASN A 645 15.56 11.82 -7.32
C ASN A 645 16.60 12.71 -8.03
N ILE A 646 16.14 13.78 -8.69
CA ILE A 646 17.01 14.69 -9.43
C ILE A 646 17.34 15.91 -8.58
N PRO A 647 18.63 16.16 -8.28
CA PRO A 647 19.05 17.33 -7.52
C PRO A 647 18.93 18.58 -8.41
N MET A 648 17.76 19.21 -8.41
CA MET A 648 17.47 20.37 -9.25
C MET A 648 18.49 21.51 -9.04
N ALA A 649 19.03 21.64 -7.82
CA ALA A 649 20.10 22.57 -7.49
C ALA A 649 21.38 22.44 -8.35
N ALA A 650 21.69 21.22 -8.79
CA ALA A 650 22.88 20.92 -9.59
C ALA A 650 22.65 20.96 -11.11
N LEU A 651 21.43 21.28 -11.58
CA LEU A 651 21.24 21.60 -12.99
C LEU A 651 22.08 22.83 -13.36
N LYS A 652 22.59 22.89 -14.59
CA LYS A 652 23.63 23.85 -14.96
C LYS A 652 23.33 24.55 -16.28
N ASN A 653 23.47 25.87 -16.31
CA ASN A 653 23.45 26.67 -17.54
C ASN A 653 24.82 27.34 -17.75
N GLY A 654 25.55 26.89 -18.76
CA GLY A 654 26.96 27.27 -18.95
C GLY A 654 27.79 26.89 -17.73
N ASP A 655 28.30 27.92 -17.03
CA ASP A 655 29.12 27.78 -15.82
C ASP A 655 28.36 27.97 -14.50
N ARG A 656 27.08 28.36 -14.56
CA ARG A 656 26.26 28.66 -13.38
C ARG A 656 25.30 27.51 -13.06
N TYR A 657 25.27 27.08 -11.81
CA TYR A 657 24.29 26.12 -11.31
C TYR A 657 22.95 26.80 -11.03
N LEU A 658 21.84 26.04 -11.09
CA LEU A 658 20.49 26.58 -10.88
C LEU A 658 20.36 27.21 -9.49
N ILE A 659 20.97 26.61 -8.47
CA ILE A 659 20.98 27.11 -7.10
C ILE A 659 21.67 28.48 -6.94
N GLU A 660 22.61 28.84 -7.82
CA GLU A 660 23.22 30.18 -7.81
C GLU A 660 22.24 31.28 -8.29
N SER A 661 21.14 30.90 -8.94
CA SER A 661 20.12 31.83 -9.45
C SER A 661 18.85 31.86 -8.61
N TYR A 662 18.43 30.71 -8.06
CA TYR A 662 17.18 30.57 -7.32
C TYR A 662 17.35 29.72 -6.08
N ALA A 663 16.65 30.06 -5.00
CA ALA A 663 16.45 29.15 -3.87
C ALA A 663 15.57 27.97 -4.32
N ILE A 664 15.81 26.77 -3.81
CA ILE A 664 15.13 25.57 -4.30
C ILE A 664 14.52 24.78 -3.14
N ALA A 665 13.28 24.36 -3.32
CA ALA A 665 12.60 23.42 -2.44
C ALA A 665 11.78 22.40 -3.23
N THR A 666 11.41 21.31 -2.58
CA THR A 666 10.57 20.25 -3.14
C THR A 666 9.41 19.98 -2.18
N THR A 667 8.26 19.57 -2.69
CA THR A 667 7.17 19.08 -1.83
C THR A 667 6.38 17.97 -2.53
N PRO A 668 5.86 16.95 -1.79
CA PRO A 668 4.97 15.95 -2.38
C PRO A 668 3.73 16.56 -3.04
N SER A 669 3.18 17.62 -2.42
CA SER A 669 2.02 18.36 -2.88
C SER A 669 1.90 19.66 -2.09
N LEU A 670 1.47 20.75 -2.74
CA LEU A 670 1.20 22.02 -2.07
C LEU A 670 0.01 21.93 -1.10
N ASN A 671 -0.99 21.12 -1.43
CA ASN A 671 -2.15 20.92 -0.56
C ASN A 671 -1.83 20.13 0.70
N LEU A 672 -0.75 19.34 0.66
CA LEU A 672 -0.21 18.57 1.79
C LEU A 672 0.91 19.31 2.54
N THR A 673 1.26 20.53 2.12
CA THR A 673 2.32 21.32 2.76
C THR A 673 1.72 22.18 3.88
N ALA A 674 2.29 22.09 5.07
CA ALA A 674 1.86 22.89 6.22
C ALA A 674 2.04 24.40 5.94
N THR A 675 1.03 25.21 6.28
CA THR A 675 0.95 26.64 5.89
C THR A 675 1.11 27.63 7.04
N SER A 676 1.31 27.14 8.27
CA SER A 676 1.47 28.01 9.43
C SER A 676 2.77 28.78 9.35
N GLU A 677 2.71 30.08 9.66
CA GLU A 677 3.88 30.96 9.67
C GLU A 677 4.98 30.41 10.58
N ARG A 678 6.25 30.60 10.15
CA ARG A 678 7.43 30.28 10.93
C ARG A 678 7.35 31.01 12.27
N ASN A 679 7.45 30.25 13.37
CA ASN A 679 7.47 30.87 14.69
C ASN A 679 8.73 31.75 14.80
N LYS A 680 8.54 33.06 15.01
CA LYS A 680 9.62 34.04 15.12
C LYS A 680 10.38 33.97 16.46
N ALA A 681 9.99 33.09 17.36
CA ALA A 681 10.77 32.78 18.56
C ALA A 681 12.14 32.22 18.19
N THR A 682 13.14 32.42 19.05
CA THR A 682 14.48 31.89 18.85
C THR A 682 14.42 30.36 18.69
N PRO A 683 14.83 29.80 17.54
CA PRO A 683 14.71 28.38 17.29
C PRO A 683 15.59 27.58 18.26
N ARG A 684 15.03 26.49 18.79
CA ARG A 684 15.73 25.52 19.64
C ARG A 684 15.73 24.16 18.96
N ALA A 685 16.84 23.45 19.02
CA ALA A 685 16.98 22.11 18.48
C ALA A 685 17.08 21.04 19.57
N LEU A 686 16.44 19.90 19.34
CA LEU A 686 16.88 18.63 19.90
C LEU A 686 17.78 17.98 18.86
N ALA A 687 19.08 17.93 19.14
CA ALA A 687 20.09 17.42 18.22
C ALA A 687 20.56 16.05 18.72
N VAL A 688 20.30 15.01 17.95
CA VAL A 688 20.61 13.63 18.33
C VAL A 688 21.49 12.98 17.29
N GLY A 689 22.38 12.08 17.72
CA GLY A 689 23.24 11.40 16.77
C GLY A 689 23.97 10.17 17.30
N LEU A 690 24.57 9.45 16.35
CA LEU A 690 25.33 8.24 16.58
C LEU A 690 26.66 8.35 15.84
N SER A 691 27.76 8.45 16.58
CA SER A 691 29.11 8.56 16.02
C SER A 691 29.86 7.25 15.99
N GLN A 692 29.44 6.29 16.82
CA GLN A 692 30.10 4.98 16.95
C GLN A 692 29.66 4.00 15.86
N GLN A 693 30.45 2.93 15.68
CA GLN A 693 30.06 1.80 14.83
C GLN A 693 28.81 1.14 15.41
N ALA A 694 27.89 0.74 14.55
CA ALA A 694 26.64 0.09 14.94
C ALA A 694 26.44 -1.25 14.24
N VAL A 695 25.92 -2.21 14.99
CA VAL A 695 25.49 -3.50 14.45
C VAL A 695 24.04 -3.68 14.83
N ILE A 696 23.19 -3.98 13.86
CA ILE A 696 21.77 -4.26 14.11
C ILE A 696 21.50 -5.77 14.15
N GLU A 697 20.32 -6.18 14.63
CA GLU A 697 19.94 -7.57 14.95
C GLU A 697 20.24 -8.62 13.86
N ASN A 698 20.23 -8.23 12.58
CA ASN A 698 20.53 -9.13 11.46
C ASN A 698 22.03 -9.25 11.14
N GLY A 699 22.91 -8.72 12.00
CA GLY A 699 24.36 -8.71 11.84
C GLY A 699 24.87 -7.69 10.81
N ARG A 700 24.02 -6.80 10.29
CA ARG A 700 24.45 -5.72 9.38
C ARG A 700 25.23 -4.68 10.16
N ASP A 701 26.43 -4.41 9.67
CA ASP A 701 27.39 -3.45 10.24
C ASP A 701 27.25 -2.08 9.56
N PHE A 702 27.29 -1.03 10.37
CA PHE A 702 27.26 0.37 9.98
C PHE A 702 28.51 1.07 10.50
N PRO A 703 29.34 1.67 9.61
CA PRO A 703 30.60 2.26 10.00
C PRO A 703 30.41 3.48 10.90
N ALA A 704 31.40 3.75 11.76
CA ALA A 704 31.42 4.95 12.59
C ALA A 704 31.31 6.24 11.76
N LEU A 705 30.56 7.22 12.28
CA LEU A 705 30.38 8.56 11.72
C LEU A 705 31.16 9.56 12.59
N LEU A 706 32.43 9.78 12.23
CA LEU A 706 33.38 10.52 13.05
C LEU A 706 33.12 12.03 13.12
N ALA A 707 32.40 12.61 12.16
CA ALA A 707 32.07 14.04 12.13
C ALA A 707 30.73 14.37 12.81
N VAL A 708 29.93 13.37 13.21
CA VAL A 708 28.67 13.58 13.93
C VAL A 708 28.84 14.45 15.19
N PRO A 709 29.85 14.23 16.06
CA PRO A 709 30.04 15.11 17.23
C PRO A 709 30.26 16.58 16.83
N ASP A 710 31.08 16.84 15.81
CA ASP A 710 31.34 18.19 15.31
C ASP A 710 30.07 18.81 14.68
N GLU A 711 29.26 18.01 14.01
CA GLU A 711 27.96 18.42 13.45
C GLU A 711 27.00 18.85 14.57
N LEU A 712 26.82 18.02 15.62
CA LEU A 712 25.93 18.33 16.75
C LEU A 712 26.41 19.55 17.55
N ASP A 713 27.72 19.68 17.78
CA ASP A 713 28.32 20.85 18.44
C ASP A 713 28.05 22.13 17.64
N SER A 714 28.08 22.05 16.31
CA SER A 714 27.77 23.19 15.45
C SER A 714 26.30 23.61 15.57
N VAL A 715 25.37 22.66 15.65
CA VAL A 715 23.94 22.94 15.85
C VAL A 715 23.72 23.64 17.19
N TYR A 716 24.30 23.09 18.26
CA TYR A 716 24.20 23.66 19.60
C TYR A 716 24.78 25.08 19.68
N ALA A 717 25.94 25.32 19.04
CA ALA A 717 26.58 26.64 19.02
C ALA A 717 25.75 27.69 18.25
N GLN A 718 25.06 27.30 17.18
CA GLN A 718 24.21 28.20 16.39
C GLN A 718 22.81 28.37 17.00
N LEU A 719 22.34 27.46 17.85
CA LEU A 719 20.97 27.48 18.39
C LEU A 719 20.99 27.41 19.92
N PRO A 720 21.15 28.54 20.63
CA PRO A 720 21.20 28.56 22.09
C PRO A 720 19.93 27.96 22.73
N GLY A 721 20.11 27.15 23.78
CA GLY A 721 19.02 26.45 24.45
C GLY A 721 18.64 25.12 23.80
N SER A 722 19.42 24.63 22.85
CA SER A 722 19.28 23.28 22.27
C SER A 722 19.76 22.19 23.25
N LYS A 723 19.30 20.96 23.06
CA LYS A 723 19.73 19.76 23.82
C LYS A 723 20.41 18.79 22.87
N VAL A 724 21.48 18.14 23.34
CA VAL A 724 22.24 17.14 22.56
C VAL A 724 22.10 15.76 23.20
N LEU A 725 21.79 14.74 22.40
CA LEU A 725 21.81 13.32 22.80
C LEU A 725 22.75 12.56 21.84
N LEU A 726 23.84 11.98 22.34
CA LEU A 726 24.87 11.36 21.50
C LEU A 726 25.16 9.94 21.95
N ASN A 727 25.26 9.00 21.00
CA ASN A 727 25.58 7.59 21.24
C ASN A 727 24.59 6.97 22.26
N GLU A 728 25.08 6.51 23.40
CA GLU A 728 24.30 5.82 24.44
C GLU A 728 23.16 6.70 25.00
N ASP A 729 23.29 8.02 24.93
CA ASP A 729 22.24 8.96 25.34
C ASP A 729 21.13 9.10 24.28
N PHE A 730 21.37 8.65 23.04
CA PHE A 730 20.39 8.66 21.95
C PHE A 730 19.69 7.29 21.86
N THR A 731 18.59 7.14 22.59
CA THR A 731 17.67 6.00 22.52
C THR A 731 16.26 6.46 22.12
N THR A 732 15.39 5.52 21.77
CA THR A 732 13.98 5.82 21.49
C THR A 732 13.29 6.46 22.70
N GLU A 733 13.56 5.95 23.90
CA GLU A 733 13.01 6.45 25.17
C GLU A 733 13.49 7.87 25.46
N THR A 734 14.81 8.12 25.41
CA THR A 734 15.36 9.46 25.73
C THR A 734 14.98 10.52 24.70
N LEU A 735 14.80 10.13 23.43
CA LEU A 735 14.24 11.01 22.39
C LEU A 735 12.79 11.39 22.74
N SER A 736 11.97 10.41 23.10
CA SER A 736 10.56 10.63 23.47
C SER A 736 10.46 11.56 24.69
N ASP A 737 11.17 11.23 25.76
CA ASP A 737 11.19 12.01 27.00
C ASP A 737 11.60 13.47 26.73
N ALA A 738 12.66 13.69 25.94
CA ALA A 738 13.11 15.03 25.62
C ALA A 738 12.06 15.85 24.87
N LEU A 739 11.34 15.25 23.91
CA LEU A 739 10.28 15.93 23.14
C LEU A 739 9.00 16.18 23.96
N GLU A 740 8.77 15.40 25.02
CA GLU A 740 7.66 15.62 25.96
C GLU A 740 7.97 16.68 27.02
N GLU A 741 9.20 16.72 27.52
CA GLU A 741 9.64 17.63 28.59
C GLU A 741 9.74 19.09 28.13
N GLU A 742 10.25 19.32 26.91
CA GLU A 742 10.51 20.65 26.39
C GLU A 742 10.04 20.82 24.94
N SER A 743 9.71 22.05 24.56
CA SER A 743 9.36 22.37 23.17
C SER A 743 10.62 22.65 22.33
N TYR A 744 10.81 21.87 21.28
CA TYR A 744 11.85 22.10 20.26
C TYR A 744 11.20 22.38 18.90
N SER A 745 11.61 23.46 18.24
CA SER A 745 11.15 23.78 16.88
C SER A 745 11.92 22.99 15.82
N ILE A 746 13.07 22.42 16.17
CA ILE A 746 13.97 21.70 15.26
C ILE A 746 14.33 20.35 15.88
N LEU A 747 14.22 19.27 15.11
CA LEU A 747 14.78 17.96 15.45
C LEU A 747 15.89 17.64 14.45
N HIS A 748 17.12 17.56 14.93
CA HIS A 748 18.30 17.28 14.10
C HIS A 748 18.78 15.86 14.39
N LEU A 749 18.90 15.03 13.35
CA LEU A 749 19.16 13.59 13.43
C LEU A 749 20.40 13.26 12.57
N ALA A 750 21.54 13.10 13.24
CA ALA A 750 22.84 12.79 12.65
C ALA A 750 23.25 11.33 12.96
N THR A 751 22.69 10.39 12.20
CA THR A 751 22.88 8.94 12.41
C THR A 751 22.84 8.20 11.06
N HIS A 752 22.88 6.86 11.05
CA HIS A 752 22.52 6.07 9.88
C HIS A 752 21.00 5.96 9.75
N GLY A 753 20.54 5.87 8.50
CA GLY A 753 19.15 5.71 8.16
C GLY A 753 19.01 4.81 6.95
N GLN A 754 17.92 4.07 6.90
CA GLN A 754 17.57 3.20 5.78
C GLN A 754 16.13 3.51 5.37
N PHE A 755 15.95 3.74 4.08
CA PHE A 755 14.63 3.90 3.47
C PHE A 755 14.30 2.67 2.62
N SER A 756 13.13 2.08 2.86
CA SER A 756 12.66 0.90 2.15
C SER A 756 11.31 1.17 1.47
N THR A 757 10.97 0.34 0.50
CA THR A 757 9.62 0.30 -0.10
C THR A 757 8.56 -0.22 0.88
N LEU A 758 9.01 -0.78 2.01
CA LEU A 758 8.20 -1.16 3.15
C LEU A 758 8.35 -0.12 4.27
N PRO A 759 7.26 0.46 4.80
CA PRO A 759 7.32 1.41 5.91
C PRO A 759 8.01 0.85 7.17
N GLU A 760 7.78 -0.42 7.50
CA GLU A 760 8.33 -1.09 8.68
C GLU A 760 9.85 -1.33 8.60
N GLU A 761 10.41 -1.26 7.39
CA GLU A 761 11.86 -1.36 7.14
C GLU A 761 12.51 0.00 6.92
N THR A 762 11.74 1.07 7.09
CA THR A 762 12.25 2.44 7.08
C THR A 762 12.55 2.85 8.52
N PHE A 763 13.84 2.99 8.84
CA PHE A 763 14.30 3.26 10.21
C PHE A 763 15.57 4.11 10.23
N ILE A 764 15.84 4.70 11.40
CA ILE A 764 17.14 5.27 11.77
C ILE A 764 17.78 4.46 12.90
N ILE A 765 19.10 4.50 13.01
CA ILE A 765 19.84 3.76 14.05
C ILE A 765 19.98 4.64 15.29
N THR A 766 19.73 4.06 16.47
CA THR A 766 19.94 4.68 17.78
C THR A 766 21.15 4.04 18.48
N GLY A 767 21.73 4.67 19.49
CA GLY A 767 23.02 4.24 20.03
C GLY A 767 22.96 2.94 20.83
N SER A 768 22.03 2.81 21.78
CA SER A 768 21.93 1.63 22.65
C SER A 768 20.68 0.80 22.31
N GLY A 769 20.90 -0.49 22.04
CA GLY A 769 19.89 -1.55 22.03
C GLY A 769 20.26 -2.68 23.00
N GLU A 770 19.58 -3.83 22.91
CA GLU A 770 19.82 -4.98 23.80
C GLU A 770 21.07 -5.78 23.37
N ASP A 771 21.77 -6.39 24.34
CA ASP A 771 22.87 -7.36 24.14
C ASP A 771 24.03 -6.93 23.22
N GLY A 772 24.35 -5.63 23.17
CA GLY A 772 25.47 -5.10 22.37
C GLY A 772 25.11 -4.84 20.89
N VAL A 773 23.81 -4.88 20.57
CA VAL A 773 23.23 -4.50 19.29
C VAL A 773 22.73 -3.05 19.40
N SER A 774 22.91 -2.24 18.37
CA SER A 774 22.36 -0.89 18.30
C SER A 774 20.85 -0.93 18.07
N GLY A 775 20.11 0.00 18.70
CA GLY A 775 18.67 0.09 18.55
C GLY A 775 18.26 0.62 17.17
N LYS A 776 16.99 0.41 16.82
CA LYS A 776 16.34 1.01 15.64
C LYS A 776 15.18 1.85 16.11
N LEU A 777 15.01 3.01 15.48
CA LEU A 777 13.77 3.77 15.54
C LEU A 777 13.12 3.68 14.17
N THR A 778 12.09 2.86 14.08
CA THR A 778 11.25 2.77 12.87
C THR A 778 10.52 4.07 12.65
N PHE A 779 10.09 4.31 11.42
CA PHE A 779 9.32 5.50 11.16
C PHE A 779 7.97 5.53 11.91
N GLY A 780 7.28 4.40 12.05
CA GLY A 780 6.01 4.36 12.78
C GLY A 780 6.17 4.81 14.24
N GLU A 781 7.30 4.47 14.87
CA GLU A 781 7.66 4.94 16.21
C GLU A 781 7.99 6.44 16.21
N LEU A 782 8.81 6.90 15.25
CA LEU A 782 9.14 8.33 15.13
C LEU A 782 7.88 9.19 14.89
N GLU A 783 6.95 8.73 14.05
CA GLU A 783 5.64 9.36 13.82
C GLU A 783 4.86 9.45 15.13
N THR A 784 4.77 8.35 15.88
CA THR A 784 4.06 8.30 17.16
C THR A 784 4.65 9.28 18.16
N ILE A 785 5.98 9.30 18.31
CA ILE A 785 6.70 10.19 19.23
C ILE A 785 6.46 11.66 18.87
N ILE A 786 6.60 12.03 17.60
CA ILE A 786 6.40 13.43 17.16
C ILE A 786 4.94 13.86 17.33
N GLN A 787 3.97 12.99 17.03
CA GLN A 787 2.55 13.29 17.19
C GLN A 787 2.14 13.44 18.66
N GLN A 788 2.65 12.58 19.54
CA GLN A 788 2.43 12.67 20.98
C GLN A 788 3.03 13.96 21.55
N ALA A 789 4.27 14.27 21.20
CA ALA A 789 4.93 15.52 21.59
C ALA A 789 4.16 16.75 21.08
N SER A 790 3.77 16.77 19.80
CA SER A 790 3.05 17.90 19.18
C SER A 790 1.65 18.14 19.76
N SER A 791 1.06 17.16 20.46
CA SER A 791 -0.20 17.32 21.18
C SER A 791 -0.03 18.08 22.50
N ASN A 792 1.17 18.02 23.08
CA ASN A 792 1.52 18.60 24.38
C ASN A 792 2.38 19.87 24.26
N THR A 793 3.17 20.00 23.18
CA THR A 793 4.13 21.07 22.93
C THR A 793 3.95 21.69 21.53
N ALA A 794 4.81 22.65 21.14
CA ALA A 794 4.74 23.27 19.83
C ALA A 794 5.19 22.31 18.72
N SER A 795 4.52 22.33 17.57
CA SER A 795 4.87 21.48 16.41
C SER A 795 6.28 21.72 15.89
N ILE A 796 6.94 20.64 15.44
CA ILE A 796 8.28 20.70 14.84
C ILE A 796 8.22 21.45 13.50
N ASP A 797 9.02 22.52 13.37
CA ASP A 797 9.11 23.32 12.14
C ASP A 797 10.08 22.71 11.12
N LEU A 798 11.16 22.09 11.59
CA LEU A 798 12.18 21.49 10.73
C LEU A 798 12.74 20.20 11.34
N ILE A 799 12.74 19.12 10.54
CA ILE A 799 13.55 17.93 10.81
C ILE A 799 14.76 17.93 9.88
N THR A 800 15.97 17.81 10.41
CA THR A 800 17.19 17.66 9.60
C THR A 800 17.70 16.25 9.74
N LEU A 801 17.76 15.53 8.62
CA LEU A 801 18.15 14.12 8.51
C LEU A 801 19.47 14.02 7.73
N THR A 802 20.60 14.01 8.44
CA THR A 802 21.93 13.89 7.82
C THR A 802 22.41 12.45 7.64
N ALA A 803 21.49 11.50 7.80
CA ALA A 803 21.67 10.10 7.45
C ALA A 803 21.76 9.85 5.93
N CYS A 804 22.27 8.67 5.57
CA CYS A 804 22.41 8.23 4.17
C CYS A 804 21.05 8.10 3.47
N GLU A 805 20.91 8.69 2.27
CA GLU A 805 19.78 8.46 1.33
C GLU A 805 18.37 8.76 1.88
N THR A 806 18.27 9.69 2.84
CA THR A 806 17.02 10.01 3.54
C THR A 806 15.96 10.75 2.71
N ALA A 807 16.34 11.37 1.59
CA ALA A 807 15.40 12.01 0.67
C ALA A 807 15.09 11.15 -0.58
N LYS A 808 15.81 10.05 -0.78
CA LYS A 808 15.63 9.22 -1.98
C LYS A 808 14.31 8.47 -1.88
N GLY A 809 13.45 8.68 -2.88
CA GLY A 809 12.23 7.90 -3.06
C GLY A 809 12.33 6.96 -4.24
N ASP A 810 11.33 6.12 -4.42
CA ASP A 810 11.08 5.45 -5.70
C ASP A 810 9.64 5.72 -6.16
N ASP A 811 9.19 5.03 -7.20
CA ASP A 811 7.82 5.18 -7.69
C ASP A 811 6.76 4.73 -6.66
N ARG A 812 7.16 3.96 -5.63
CA ARG A 812 6.26 3.41 -4.60
C ARG A 812 6.30 4.18 -3.29
N ALA A 813 7.36 4.95 -3.05
CA ALA A 813 7.58 5.62 -1.77
C ALA A 813 8.06 7.07 -2.00
N THR A 814 7.16 8.02 -1.77
CA THR A 814 7.35 9.44 -2.10
C THR A 814 8.40 10.12 -1.20
N LEU A 815 9.50 10.61 -1.80
CA LEU A 815 10.54 11.45 -1.17
C LEU A 815 11.26 10.85 0.06
N GLY A 816 11.32 9.53 0.21
CA GLY A 816 12.17 8.96 1.25
C GLY A 816 11.68 9.18 2.69
N LEU A 817 12.62 9.09 3.62
CA LEU A 817 12.47 9.47 5.03
C LEU A 817 12.07 10.95 5.19
N ALA A 818 12.30 11.80 4.20
CA ALA A 818 11.89 13.20 4.21
C ALA A 818 10.37 13.38 4.06
N GLY A 819 9.74 12.72 3.09
CA GLY A 819 8.27 12.75 2.93
C GLY A 819 7.57 12.13 4.14
N VAL A 820 8.21 11.13 4.69
CA VAL A 820 7.90 10.44 5.94
C VAL A 820 7.98 11.40 7.16
N ALA A 821 9.06 12.17 7.33
CA ALA A 821 9.17 13.19 8.37
C ALA A 821 8.08 14.28 8.28
N ILE A 822 7.71 14.71 7.07
CA ILE A 822 6.57 15.62 6.86
C ILE A 822 5.28 15.00 7.37
N ARG A 823 5.05 13.72 7.09
CA ARG A 823 3.86 13.00 7.58
C ARG A 823 3.83 12.87 9.10
N ALA A 824 4.98 12.70 9.75
CA ALA A 824 5.04 12.67 11.21
C ALA A 824 4.60 13.99 11.87
N GLY A 825 4.45 15.07 11.10
CA GLY A 825 3.96 16.37 11.57
C GLY A 825 4.98 17.49 11.45
N ALA A 826 6.17 17.22 10.91
CA ALA A 826 7.15 18.26 10.62
C ALA A 826 6.65 19.15 9.46
N ARG A 827 6.84 20.46 9.58
CA ARG A 827 6.49 21.38 8.49
C ARG A 827 7.45 21.28 7.31
N SER A 828 8.71 20.99 7.62
CA SER A 828 9.80 20.88 6.65
C SER A 828 10.77 19.79 7.06
N ALA A 829 11.45 19.21 6.08
CA ALA A 829 12.56 18.29 6.30
C ALA A 829 13.75 18.67 5.41
N ILE A 830 14.97 18.62 5.94
CA ILE A 830 16.19 18.57 5.14
C ILE A 830 16.70 17.14 5.14
N ALA A 831 16.98 16.60 3.97
CA ALA A 831 17.38 15.21 3.81
C ALA A 831 18.27 15.01 2.59
N SER A 832 19.01 13.90 2.55
CA SER A 832 20.03 13.62 1.52
C SER A 832 19.52 12.70 0.40
N LEU A 833 19.72 13.07 -0.86
CA LEU A 833 19.39 12.21 -2.01
C LEU A 833 20.36 11.03 -2.21
N TRP A 834 21.58 11.14 -1.69
CA TRP A 834 22.61 10.10 -1.65
C TRP A 834 23.49 10.25 -0.42
N LYS A 835 24.28 9.22 -0.11
CA LYS A 835 25.26 9.25 0.98
C LYS A 835 26.29 10.36 0.77
N LEU A 836 26.42 11.27 1.74
CA LEU A 836 27.51 12.23 1.81
C LEU A 836 28.75 11.62 2.47
N ASP A 837 29.91 12.21 2.17
CA ASP A 837 31.05 12.16 3.08
C ASP A 837 30.71 12.94 4.36
N ASP A 838 31.04 12.35 5.50
CA ASP A 838 30.66 12.83 6.84
C ASP A 838 31.13 14.28 7.09
N ASN A 839 32.35 14.63 6.65
CA ASN A 839 32.86 16.00 6.80
C ASN A 839 32.12 16.99 5.90
N SER A 840 31.77 16.58 4.67
CA SER A 840 31.03 17.43 3.74
C SER A 840 29.60 17.71 4.25
N SER A 841 28.99 16.73 4.92
CA SER A 841 27.70 16.90 5.61
C SER A 841 27.81 17.96 6.71
N ALA A 842 28.76 17.79 7.65
CA ALA A 842 28.94 18.69 8.77
C ALA A 842 29.20 20.15 8.33
N GLU A 843 30.00 20.35 7.27
CA GLU A 843 30.25 21.69 6.72
C GLU A 843 28.99 22.36 6.16
N LEU A 844 28.19 21.63 5.37
CA LEU A 844 26.95 22.15 4.79
C LEU A 844 25.90 22.45 5.86
N VAL A 845 25.77 21.56 6.85
CA VAL A 845 24.84 21.71 7.97
C VAL A 845 25.20 22.94 8.81
N ASN A 846 26.48 23.10 9.14
CA ASN A 846 26.96 24.27 9.88
C ASN A 846 26.66 25.58 9.12
N ALA A 847 26.94 25.60 7.81
CA ALA A 847 26.62 26.77 6.98
C ALA A 847 25.10 27.02 6.92
N PHE A 848 24.28 25.97 6.79
CA PHE A 848 22.83 26.07 6.79
C PHE A 848 22.29 26.67 8.09
N TYR A 849 22.65 26.13 9.26
CA TYR A 849 22.14 26.65 10.54
C TYR A 849 22.62 28.06 10.83
N ARG A 850 23.84 28.42 10.40
CA ARG A 850 24.34 29.80 10.47
C ARG A 850 23.46 30.76 9.66
N ASN A 851 23.10 30.37 8.43
CA ASN A 851 22.22 31.19 7.59
C ASN A 851 20.77 31.20 8.11
N LEU A 852 20.31 30.10 8.73
CA LEU A 852 18.95 29.98 9.26
C LEU A 852 18.68 30.92 10.45
N GLN A 853 19.73 31.40 11.13
CA GLN A 853 19.61 32.43 12.17
C GLN A 853 19.11 33.76 11.61
N ASP A 854 19.33 34.05 10.34
CA ASP A 854 18.75 35.22 9.69
C ASP A 854 17.26 34.97 9.44
N THR A 855 16.42 35.64 10.21
CA THR A 855 14.96 35.50 10.14
C THR A 855 14.36 36.11 8.88
N GLU A 856 15.15 36.90 8.12
CA GLU A 856 14.73 37.43 6.82
C GLU A 856 14.95 36.41 5.69
N LEU A 857 15.80 35.39 5.92
CA LEU A 857 15.99 34.29 4.97
C LEU A 857 14.95 33.20 5.20
N SER A 858 14.35 32.75 4.10
CA SER A 858 13.57 31.53 4.09
C SER A 858 14.45 30.29 4.31
N LYS A 859 13.85 29.16 4.72
CA LYS A 859 14.59 27.89 4.82
C LYS A 859 15.26 27.51 3.50
N ALA A 860 14.60 27.75 2.36
CA ALA A 860 15.18 27.49 1.05
C ALA A 860 16.38 28.40 0.75
N GLN A 861 16.30 29.69 1.10
CA GLN A 861 17.41 30.64 0.92
C GLN A 861 18.58 30.31 1.85
N ALA A 862 18.33 29.91 3.09
CA ALA A 862 19.39 29.51 4.02
C ALA A 862 20.20 28.31 3.48
N LEU A 863 19.51 27.31 2.90
CA LEU A 863 20.16 26.17 2.24
C LEU A 863 20.87 26.59 0.95
N GLN A 864 20.26 27.47 0.15
CA GLN A 864 20.87 28.03 -1.06
C GLN A 864 22.22 28.68 -0.74
N GLN A 865 22.29 29.54 0.30
CA GLN A 865 23.52 30.21 0.69
C GLN A 865 24.60 29.23 1.18
N ALA A 866 24.20 28.15 1.85
CA ALA A 866 25.12 27.08 2.26
C ALA A 866 25.72 26.36 1.04
N GLN A 867 24.90 26.05 0.03
CA GLN A 867 25.34 25.39 -1.20
C GLN A 867 26.20 26.31 -2.07
N ILE A 868 25.84 27.59 -2.20
CA ILE A 868 26.66 28.61 -2.89
C ILE A 868 28.02 28.74 -2.21
N SER A 869 28.07 28.78 -0.88
CA SER A 869 29.34 28.85 -0.13
C SER A 869 30.25 27.66 -0.40
N ALA A 870 29.69 26.46 -0.62
CA ALA A 870 30.45 25.28 -1.01
C ALA A 870 30.96 25.38 -2.47
N ILE A 871 30.12 25.85 -3.40
CA ILE A 871 30.50 26.08 -4.81
C ILE A 871 31.62 27.13 -4.93
N GLU A 872 31.57 28.22 -4.15
CA GLU A 872 32.57 29.28 -4.21
C GLU A 872 33.94 28.84 -3.68
N ARG A 873 33.94 27.89 -2.74
CA ARG A 873 35.18 27.30 -2.20
C ARG A 873 35.92 26.46 -3.23
N ASP A 874 35.17 25.73 -4.07
CA ASP A 874 35.71 24.98 -5.20
C ASP A 874 34.68 24.90 -6.33
N ARG A 875 34.80 25.80 -7.32
CA ARG A 875 33.90 25.83 -8.50
C ARG A 875 34.00 24.58 -9.37
N ASN A 876 35.08 23.80 -9.24
CA ASN A 876 35.28 22.56 -9.98
C ASN A 876 34.87 21.33 -9.15
N ALA A 877 34.41 21.51 -7.91
CA ALA A 877 33.94 20.41 -7.09
C ALA A 877 32.77 19.72 -7.78
N ASN A 878 32.79 18.38 -7.71
CA ASN A 878 31.67 17.57 -8.15
C ASN A 878 30.43 17.95 -7.33
N PRO A 879 29.28 18.30 -7.95
CA PRO A 879 28.06 18.62 -7.21
C PRO A 879 27.58 17.51 -6.27
N GLY A 880 28.07 16.29 -6.44
CA GLY A 880 27.92 15.19 -5.48
C GLY A 880 28.27 15.53 -4.04
N THR A 881 29.11 16.55 -3.78
CA THR A 881 29.52 16.95 -2.42
C THR A 881 28.65 18.03 -1.78
N TRP A 882 27.89 18.82 -2.56
CA TRP A 882 27.11 19.97 -2.05
C TRP A 882 25.63 19.97 -2.43
N ALA A 883 25.24 19.26 -3.49
CA ALA A 883 23.85 19.14 -3.94
C ALA A 883 22.99 17.99 -3.35
N PRO A 884 23.47 17.09 -2.46
CA PRO A 884 22.61 15.99 -1.97
C PRO A 884 21.54 16.45 -1.00
N LEU A 885 21.79 17.48 -0.18
CA LEU A 885 20.81 18.01 0.76
C LEU A 885 19.73 18.79 0.00
N ILE A 886 18.48 18.35 0.15
CA ILE A 886 17.31 19.03 -0.39
C ILE A 886 16.38 19.45 0.75
N LEU A 887 15.63 20.53 0.53
CA LEU A 887 14.55 20.96 1.41
C LEU A 887 13.23 20.39 0.91
N VAL A 888 12.52 19.70 1.79
CA VAL A 888 11.20 19.10 1.53
C VAL A 888 10.14 19.78 2.40
N GLY A 889 8.97 20.08 1.85
CA GLY A 889 7.83 20.65 2.59
C GLY A 889 7.77 22.18 2.51
N ASN A 890 7.45 22.84 3.63
CA ASN A 890 7.33 24.30 3.67
C ASN A 890 8.71 24.95 3.52
N TRP A 891 8.88 25.81 2.52
CA TRP A 891 10.18 26.41 2.19
C TRP A 891 10.42 27.78 2.83
N GLN A 892 9.40 28.37 3.43
CA GLN A 892 9.36 29.74 3.96
C GLN A 892 10.17 29.90 5.24
#